data_AF-A0A364KTB0-F1
#
_entry.id   AF-A0A364KTB0-F1
#
_cell.length_a   1.000
_cell.length_b   1.000
_cell.length_c   1.000
_cell.angle_alpha   90.00
_cell.angle_beta   90.00
_cell.angle_gamma   90.00
#
_symmetry.space_group_name_H-M   'P 1'
#
loop_
_entity.id
_entity.type
_entity.pdbx_description
1 polymer ?
#
loop_
_entity_poly.entity_id
_entity_poly.type
_entity_poly.pdbx_seq_one_letter_code
_entity_poly.pdbx_strand_id
1 'polypeptide(L)'
;MKCLTIAILASTATALNNGLAVTPQMGWDDWNAFGCSLSQSLILNTASVIVKTGLRDLGYHYVILDDCWSSGRGSNNSIIPDSSKFPNGMAWLGNQLHAQGLGFGMYSSAGTKTCAGYPGSLGYETVDADTFASWGVDYLKYDNCNNNGEAGTQAASSARYEAMEKALAASGRNILYAICNWGQDSPWIWGPSVGNSWRITGDITDSFNTENSVCQVPNYGGYGCSVTQILSKQATISSYSVKGGWNDLDMLEVGNGGMSDSEYVAHFSLWAAAKSPLIMGNDMTKLIASDYSILANPAVIAVNQDPLGVAATYRWTQNNIQLWSGPLVSTSGSSVNDQVVALYNNGGSSATVSASISDIFGSSSVPSVQFEIRDLWGSRLNDSQAQAILTNGAAANPSLLYNATAKSYASGLAQGDSKLLGTSIGSVTAPGGSISVSVPADGCRILRLRAVTSSSTSSSTSISTTTGTSTTTTSPSQPLQTHWGQCGGQGYSGPTQCQSPYTCQVENMVQVFAATVVAAAAATDLSRRQSSSTTAVVDLSTNRGATKHLASGFIYGIPDNETQIPDHWYTNMGFEYNRGGGAQMDAPNRGWVWGLNEYKGRFQSTLSNYQVTRKFGGTFIILPHDIWGTDHTNSSTHWPGDNGDWSSYDAFLDQLLSDIKASNMVDHSVFDIWNEPDISIFWARSSAQWVELYTRTHQRIRSDSALNAMQISGPTLAYRPSSSNSWWTSWLQAIKSNNAIPDQYAYHLEGGTTAVDNDLQTSNQTLGALLSQYGLPERQININEYANTGEQVPAGAAWWIARFERYDAIGLRGNWRGGCTLHDLFADLLTKTSNPNSCGATDYAPAPEYPVYEYYNLNMTGHRVATQGSGDRQIDVYATVGSDGVVRVLCGVRINTGTWYITIDNLSSVGLPTSGTLNIQTWGFPGGSSVFSTASGLQNKGVASHSYSGNSVTFPVYQTDTSTAWAFEFRAGSGTSSTTTTSVSSTTSTTSTSPSAATQTHYGQCGGEGWTGPTQCAPPYACESENTWYSQCL
;
A
#
# COMPACT_ATOMS: atom_id res chain seq x y z
N MET A 1 31.79 8.34 -5.83
CA MET A 1 30.50 9.04 -5.68
C MET A 1 29.62 8.71 -6.88
N LYS A 2 28.42 8.17 -6.67
CA LYS A 2 27.37 8.07 -7.70
C LYS A 2 26.06 8.50 -7.05
N CYS A 3 25.46 9.57 -7.54
CA CYS A 3 24.12 9.96 -7.14
C CYS A 3 23.15 8.91 -7.67
N LEU A 4 22.35 8.31 -6.80
CA LEU A 4 21.21 7.49 -7.21
C LEU A 4 19.95 8.36 -7.08
N THR A 5 19.22 8.50 -8.18
CA THR A 5 18.02 9.33 -8.24
C THR A 5 16.93 8.75 -7.34
N ILE A 6 16.52 9.46 -6.29
CA ILE A 6 15.38 9.07 -5.47
C ILE A 6 14.11 9.28 -6.29
N ALA A 7 13.61 8.21 -6.90
CA ALA A 7 12.26 8.16 -7.42
C ALA A 7 11.31 8.06 -6.23
N ILE A 8 10.71 9.18 -5.84
CA ILE A 8 9.63 9.22 -4.86
C ILE A 8 8.40 8.57 -5.52
N LEU A 9 8.25 7.26 -5.33
CA LEU A 9 7.01 6.56 -5.64
C LEU A 9 5.99 6.99 -4.60
N ALA A 10 5.17 7.98 -4.96
CA ALA A 10 3.94 8.26 -4.24
C ALA A 10 3.08 7.00 -4.26
N SER A 11 2.85 6.41 -3.08
CA SER A 11 1.91 5.30 -2.92
C SER A 11 0.50 5.82 -3.20
N THR A 12 0.02 5.60 -4.42
CA THR A 12 -1.41 5.74 -4.71
C THR A 12 -2.13 4.66 -3.94
N ALA A 13 -2.90 5.03 -2.92
CA ALA A 13 -3.95 4.13 -2.44
C ALA A 13 -4.85 3.76 -3.64
N THR A 14 -5.40 2.56 -3.64
CA THR A 14 -6.30 2.09 -4.70
C THR A 14 -7.72 2.14 -4.18
N ALA A 15 -8.57 2.88 -4.87
CA ALA A 15 -9.99 2.94 -4.54
C ALA A 15 -10.79 1.83 -5.22
N LEU A 16 -12.09 1.80 -4.91
CA LEU A 16 -13.10 0.85 -5.37
C LEU A 16 -13.01 0.68 -6.89
N ASN A 17 -12.47 -0.45 -7.33
CA ASN A 17 -12.23 -0.72 -8.74
C ASN A 17 -13.49 -1.27 -9.44
N ASN A 18 -14.59 -0.54 -9.33
CA ASN A 18 -15.83 -0.77 -10.09
C ASN A 18 -15.75 -0.21 -11.54
N GLY A 19 -14.58 0.25 -11.97
CA GLY A 19 -14.35 0.85 -13.28
C GLY A 19 -14.88 2.28 -13.45
N LEU A 20 -15.47 2.87 -12.42
CA LEU A 20 -15.99 4.24 -12.42
C LEU A 20 -15.01 5.22 -11.75
N ALA A 21 -15.29 6.52 -11.85
CA ALA A 21 -14.48 7.60 -11.29
C ALA A 21 -12.96 7.51 -11.56
N VAL A 22 -12.58 6.96 -12.73
CA VAL A 22 -11.18 6.86 -13.19
C VAL A 22 -10.50 8.25 -13.27
N THR A 23 -11.31 9.29 -13.41
CA THR A 23 -11.05 10.70 -13.07
C THR A 23 -12.21 11.19 -12.17
N PRO A 24 -12.08 12.32 -11.46
CA PRO A 24 -13.17 12.86 -10.64
C PRO A 24 -14.44 13.05 -11.47
N GLN A 25 -15.61 12.73 -10.91
CA GLN A 25 -16.86 12.94 -11.63
C GLN A 25 -17.14 14.42 -11.89
N MET A 26 -17.89 14.70 -12.95
CA MET A 26 -18.39 16.04 -13.26
C MET A 26 -19.87 15.97 -13.60
N GLY A 27 -20.63 16.98 -13.19
CA GLY A 27 -22.09 16.96 -13.33
C GLY A 27 -22.76 18.21 -12.78
N TRP A 28 -24.05 18.07 -12.46
CA TRP A 28 -24.88 19.11 -11.87
C TRP A 28 -25.83 18.47 -10.85
N ASP A 29 -26.09 19.17 -9.75
CA ASP A 29 -26.97 18.79 -8.63
C ASP A 29 -27.93 19.96 -8.37
N ASP A 30 -29.21 19.65 -8.16
CA ASP A 30 -30.28 20.66 -8.08
C ASP A 30 -30.36 21.42 -6.74
N TRP A 31 -29.73 20.89 -5.69
CA TRP A 31 -30.07 21.24 -4.31
C TRP A 31 -29.89 22.72 -3.98
N ASN A 32 -28.70 23.26 -4.24
CA ASN A 32 -28.34 24.65 -3.88
C ASN A 32 -29.21 25.70 -4.59
N ALA A 33 -29.74 25.39 -5.78
CA ALA A 33 -30.56 26.31 -6.57
C ALA A 33 -32.07 26.17 -6.32
N PHE A 34 -32.56 24.98 -5.96
CA PHE A 34 -33.99 24.66 -5.97
C PHE A 34 -34.53 24.01 -4.67
N GLY A 35 -33.67 23.34 -3.89
CA GLY A 35 -34.07 22.54 -2.73
C GLY A 35 -35.23 21.59 -3.08
N CYS A 36 -36.19 21.41 -2.17
CA CYS A 36 -37.36 20.56 -2.43
C CYS A 36 -38.28 20.98 -3.61
N SER A 37 -38.03 22.10 -4.30
CA SER A 37 -38.91 22.72 -5.33
C SER A 37 -38.80 22.05 -6.71
N LEU A 38 -38.77 20.72 -6.71
CA LEU A 38 -38.40 19.89 -7.86
C LEU A 38 -39.58 19.53 -8.75
N SER A 39 -39.31 19.38 -10.04
CA SER A 39 -40.26 18.83 -11.01
C SER A 39 -39.54 18.19 -12.19
N GLN A 40 -40.16 17.19 -12.81
CA GLN A 40 -39.64 16.49 -13.98
C GLN A 40 -39.28 17.44 -15.14
N SER A 41 -40.05 18.52 -15.34
CA SER A 41 -39.79 19.53 -16.38
C SER A 41 -38.60 20.43 -16.04
N LEU A 42 -38.40 20.80 -14.77
CA LEU A 42 -37.22 21.54 -14.32
C LEU A 42 -35.93 20.78 -14.66
N ILE A 43 -35.84 19.51 -14.24
CA ILE A 43 -34.66 18.67 -14.46
C ILE A 43 -34.35 18.52 -15.96
N LEU A 44 -35.37 18.26 -16.79
CA LEU A 44 -35.19 18.13 -18.23
C LEU A 44 -34.81 19.45 -18.93
N ASN A 45 -35.34 20.59 -18.46
CA ASN A 45 -34.96 21.90 -18.98
C ASN A 45 -33.50 22.23 -18.65
N THR A 46 -33.06 21.96 -17.40
CA THR A 46 -31.66 22.14 -16.99
C THR A 46 -30.71 21.21 -17.77
N ALA A 47 -31.05 19.93 -17.89
CA ALA A 47 -30.32 18.97 -18.73
C ALA A 47 -30.18 19.47 -20.20
N SER A 48 -31.26 20.00 -20.77
CA SER A 48 -31.25 20.59 -22.11
C SER A 48 -30.31 21.79 -22.22
N VAL A 49 -30.17 22.61 -21.17
CA VAL A 49 -29.20 23.72 -21.14
C VAL A 49 -27.76 23.21 -21.05
N ILE A 50 -27.48 22.22 -20.19
CA ILE A 50 -26.15 21.58 -20.07
C ILE A 50 -25.68 20.99 -21.42
N VAL A 51 -26.60 20.38 -22.18
CA VAL A 51 -26.32 19.88 -23.54
C VAL A 51 -26.16 21.03 -24.54
N LYS A 52 -27.12 21.98 -24.60
CA LYS A 52 -27.10 23.11 -25.55
C LYS A 52 -25.81 23.94 -25.42
N THR A 53 -25.35 24.17 -24.19
CA THR A 53 -24.16 24.98 -23.88
C THR A 53 -22.84 24.20 -24.00
N GLY A 54 -22.89 22.91 -24.34
CA GLY A 54 -21.70 22.09 -24.54
C GLY A 54 -21.01 21.63 -23.25
N LEU A 55 -21.57 21.91 -22.07
CA LEU A 55 -21.01 21.49 -20.79
C LEU A 55 -21.01 19.96 -20.66
N ARG A 56 -22.05 19.26 -21.16
CA ARG A 56 -22.01 17.79 -21.31
C ARG A 56 -20.73 17.32 -22.00
N ASP A 57 -20.41 17.94 -23.14
CA ASP A 57 -19.27 17.55 -23.97
C ASP A 57 -17.92 18.06 -23.44
N LEU A 58 -17.91 18.91 -22.40
CA LEU A 58 -16.73 19.19 -21.59
C LEU A 58 -16.52 18.16 -20.47
N GLY A 59 -17.51 17.33 -20.16
CA GLY A 59 -17.45 16.25 -19.18
C GLY A 59 -18.53 16.29 -18.10
N TYR A 60 -19.33 17.37 -17.98
CA TYR A 60 -20.41 17.48 -17.00
C TYR A 60 -21.56 16.53 -17.38
N HIS A 61 -21.39 15.26 -17.01
CA HIS A 61 -22.16 14.13 -17.54
C HIS A 61 -23.34 13.76 -16.64
N TYR A 62 -23.19 13.84 -15.32
CA TYR A 62 -24.23 13.44 -14.38
C TYR A 62 -25.22 14.58 -14.12
N VAL A 63 -26.52 14.26 -14.17
CA VAL A 63 -27.61 15.09 -13.66
C VAL A 63 -28.14 14.42 -12.41
N ILE A 64 -27.78 14.95 -11.24
CA ILE A 64 -28.03 14.38 -9.92
C ILE A 64 -29.31 14.99 -9.37
N LEU A 65 -30.32 14.16 -9.13
CA LEU A 65 -31.56 14.53 -8.47
C LEU A 65 -31.40 14.38 -6.95
N ASP A 66 -31.48 15.49 -6.22
CA ASP A 66 -31.25 15.51 -4.77
C ASP A 66 -32.54 15.25 -3.95
N ASP A 67 -32.55 15.57 -2.65
CA ASP A 67 -33.58 15.20 -1.69
C ASP A 67 -35.00 15.70 -2.06
N CYS A 68 -36.01 15.22 -1.35
CA CYS A 68 -37.42 15.54 -1.55
C CYS A 68 -38.04 15.01 -2.87
N TRP A 69 -37.41 14.05 -3.55
CA TRP A 69 -37.93 13.44 -4.78
C TRP A 69 -39.00 12.36 -4.56
N SER A 70 -39.06 11.76 -3.37
CA SER A 70 -39.90 10.61 -3.03
C SER A 70 -41.18 11.00 -2.27
N SER A 71 -42.12 10.05 -2.15
CA SER A 71 -43.40 10.24 -1.42
C SER A 71 -43.67 9.21 -0.33
N GLY A 72 -42.89 8.12 -0.27
CA GLY A 72 -43.06 7.04 0.71
C GLY A 72 -42.40 5.74 0.28
N ARG A 73 -42.76 4.63 0.93
CA ARG A 73 -42.43 3.25 0.53
C ARG A 73 -43.68 2.48 0.13
N GLY A 74 -43.54 1.58 -0.83
CA GLY A 74 -44.60 0.67 -1.29
C GLY A 74 -44.85 -0.52 -0.39
N SER A 75 -45.82 -1.37 -0.76
CA SER A 75 -46.11 -2.63 -0.06
C SER A 75 -45.01 -3.69 -0.16
N ASN A 76 -44.12 -3.55 -1.14
CA ASN A 76 -42.88 -4.30 -1.32
C ASN A 76 -41.66 -3.60 -0.67
N ASN A 77 -41.90 -2.57 0.15
CA ASN A 77 -40.91 -1.69 0.78
C ASN A 77 -40.05 -0.81 -0.15
N SER A 78 -40.13 -0.88 -1.48
CA SER A 78 -39.34 0.02 -2.35
C SER A 78 -39.77 1.48 -2.20
N ILE A 79 -38.83 2.43 -2.27
CA ILE A 79 -39.17 3.86 -2.31
C ILE A 79 -40.03 4.16 -3.56
N ILE A 80 -41.03 5.03 -3.38
CA ILE A 80 -41.94 5.51 -4.44
C ILE A 80 -41.62 6.99 -4.73
N PRO A 81 -41.43 7.40 -6.00
CA PRO A 81 -41.26 8.81 -6.36
C PRO A 81 -42.55 9.62 -6.12
N ASP A 82 -42.43 10.93 -5.87
CA ASP A 82 -43.60 11.81 -5.80
C ASP A 82 -44.21 11.97 -7.20
N SER A 83 -45.41 11.41 -7.41
CA SER A 83 -46.11 11.44 -8.71
C SER A 83 -46.63 12.83 -9.10
N SER A 84 -46.67 13.81 -8.18
CA SER A 84 -46.97 15.20 -8.51
C SER A 84 -45.76 15.92 -9.11
N LYS A 85 -44.54 15.58 -8.65
CA LYS A 85 -43.27 16.11 -9.17
C LYS A 85 -42.79 15.33 -10.41
N PHE A 86 -42.98 14.02 -10.41
CA PHE A 86 -42.48 13.06 -11.41
C PHE A 86 -43.62 12.17 -11.95
N PRO A 87 -44.58 12.74 -12.70
CA PRO A 87 -45.80 12.02 -13.13
C PRO A 87 -45.56 10.83 -14.06
N ASN A 88 -44.37 10.71 -14.66
CA ASN A 88 -43.99 9.56 -15.50
C ASN A 88 -43.02 8.58 -14.78
N GLY A 89 -42.65 8.86 -13.53
CA GLY A 89 -41.71 8.06 -12.74
C GLY A 89 -40.24 8.19 -13.14
N MET A 90 -39.35 7.68 -12.29
CA MET A 90 -37.90 7.87 -12.42
C MET A 90 -37.28 7.08 -13.58
N ALA A 91 -37.76 5.86 -13.86
CA ALA A 91 -37.32 5.11 -15.04
C ALA A 91 -37.54 5.89 -16.35
N TRP A 92 -38.66 6.63 -16.46
CA TRP A 92 -38.90 7.47 -17.62
C TRP A 92 -37.94 8.67 -17.66
N LEU A 93 -37.70 9.33 -16.52
CA LEU A 93 -36.76 10.45 -16.41
C LEU A 93 -35.33 10.03 -16.77
N GLY A 94 -34.83 8.92 -16.22
CA GLY A 94 -33.52 8.35 -16.56
C GLY A 94 -33.37 8.11 -18.06
N ASN A 95 -34.36 7.45 -18.68
CA ASN A 95 -34.38 7.25 -20.13
C ASN A 95 -34.33 8.57 -20.95
N GLN A 96 -34.96 9.66 -20.48
CA GLN A 96 -34.87 10.97 -21.14
C GLN A 96 -33.50 11.66 -20.97
N LEU A 97 -32.78 11.39 -19.87
CA LEU A 97 -31.42 11.89 -19.64
C LEU A 97 -30.41 11.09 -20.48
N HIS A 98 -30.54 9.75 -20.50
CA HIS A 98 -29.73 8.87 -21.35
C HIS A 98 -29.89 9.20 -22.83
N ALA A 99 -31.12 9.51 -23.28
CA ALA A 99 -31.38 9.95 -24.66
C ALA A 99 -30.67 11.27 -25.04
N GLN A 100 -30.24 12.06 -24.05
CA GLN A 100 -29.42 13.27 -24.22
C GLN A 100 -27.92 13.02 -24.01
N GLY A 101 -27.49 11.79 -23.71
CA GLY A 101 -26.10 11.43 -23.41
C GLY A 101 -25.64 11.86 -22.01
N LEU A 102 -26.57 12.06 -21.08
CA LEU A 102 -26.30 12.38 -19.67
C LEU A 102 -26.54 11.13 -18.81
N GLY A 103 -25.78 10.99 -17.74
CA GLY A 103 -26.00 9.99 -16.69
C GLY A 103 -27.04 10.49 -15.68
N PHE A 104 -27.86 9.59 -15.16
CA PHE A 104 -28.91 9.91 -14.19
C PHE A 104 -28.43 9.63 -12.77
N GLY A 105 -28.28 10.68 -11.96
CA GLY A 105 -27.98 10.55 -10.54
C GLY A 105 -29.20 10.69 -9.65
N MET A 106 -29.17 10.01 -8.51
CA MET A 106 -30.18 10.11 -7.46
C MET A 106 -29.54 10.25 -6.08
N TYR A 107 -30.36 10.60 -5.10
CA TYR A 107 -29.99 10.79 -3.71
C TYR A 107 -30.78 9.85 -2.77
N SER A 108 -30.12 9.37 -1.71
CA SER A 108 -30.74 8.80 -0.51
C SER A 108 -29.82 9.03 0.70
N SER A 109 -30.23 8.57 1.88
CA SER A 109 -29.40 8.60 3.11
C SER A 109 -29.11 7.19 3.62
N ALA A 110 -27.89 7.00 4.14
CA ALA A 110 -27.48 5.91 5.00
C ALA A 110 -28.10 6.01 6.41
N GLY A 111 -29.40 6.27 6.47
CA GLY A 111 -30.19 6.45 7.69
C GLY A 111 -31.65 6.13 7.44
N THR A 112 -32.46 6.17 8.50
CA THR A 112 -33.91 5.88 8.39
C THR A 112 -34.69 6.94 7.62
N LYS A 113 -34.13 8.15 7.53
CA LYS A 113 -34.67 9.28 6.79
C LYS A 113 -33.55 10.10 6.14
N THR A 114 -33.88 10.73 5.02
CA THR A 114 -33.06 11.79 4.41
C THR A 114 -32.97 13.03 5.30
N CYS A 115 -32.13 14.00 4.95
CA CYS A 115 -32.00 15.23 5.73
C CYS A 115 -33.29 16.07 5.73
N ALA A 116 -34.03 16.12 4.61
CA ALA A 116 -35.35 16.74 4.54
C ALA A 116 -36.49 15.86 5.09
N GLY A 117 -36.19 14.66 5.62
CA GLY A 117 -37.11 13.81 6.37
C GLY A 117 -37.94 12.82 5.55
N TYR A 118 -37.59 12.61 4.27
CA TYR A 118 -38.15 11.59 3.38
C TYR A 118 -37.57 10.21 3.71
N PRO A 119 -38.08 9.08 3.16
CA PRO A 119 -37.54 7.75 3.44
C PRO A 119 -36.05 7.65 3.07
N GLY A 120 -35.21 7.28 4.04
CA GLY A 120 -33.81 6.89 3.81
C GLY A 120 -33.70 5.38 3.68
N SER A 121 -32.52 4.88 3.27
CA SER A 121 -32.31 3.49 2.82
C SER A 121 -31.71 2.54 3.85
N LEU A 122 -31.45 2.99 5.09
CA LEU A 122 -30.90 2.12 6.15
C LEU A 122 -31.85 0.94 6.46
N GLY A 123 -31.34 -0.29 6.31
CA GLY A 123 -32.10 -1.53 6.45
C GLY A 123 -32.95 -1.90 5.23
N TYR A 124 -32.85 -1.15 4.12
CA TYR A 124 -33.55 -1.38 2.85
C TYR A 124 -32.59 -1.34 1.65
N GLU A 125 -31.28 -1.46 1.88
CA GLU A 125 -30.21 -1.18 0.92
C GLU A 125 -30.39 -1.97 -0.38
N THR A 126 -30.59 -3.29 -0.28
CA THR A 126 -30.82 -4.17 -1.46
C THR A 126 -32.07 -3.76 -2.24
N VAL A 127 -33.19 -3.50 -1.56
CA VAL A 127 -34.46 -3.16 -2.22
C VAL A 127 -34.36 -1.82 -2.93
N ASP A 128 -33.70 -0.83 -2.32
CA ASP A 128 -33.52 0.49 -2.90
C ASP A 128 -32.47 0.47 -4.03
N ALA A 129 -31.37 -0.26 -3.89
CA ALA A 129 -30.38 -0.44 -4.96
C ALA A 129 -30.99 -1.12 -6.21
N ASP A 130 -31.75 -2.21 -6.04
CA ASP A 130 -32.49 -2.86 -7.12
C ASP A 130 -33.50 -1.88 -7.76
N THR A 131 -34.15 -1.06 -6.94
CA THR A 131 -35.09 -0.03 -7.42
C THR A 131 -34.38 1.03 -8.27
N PHE A 132 -33.25 1.57 -7.80
CA PHE A 132 -32.42 2.54 -8.53
C PHE A 132 -31.88 1.94 -9.84
N ALA A 133 -31.38 0.71 -9.80
CA ALA A 133 -30.91 -0.01 -10.99
C ALA A 133 -32.05 -0.23 -12.01
N SER A 134 -33.26 -0.58 -11.56
CA SER A 134 -34.44 -0.74 -12.42
C SER A 134 -34.89 0.56 -13.10
N TRP A 135 -34.58 1.71 -12.50
CA TRP A 135 -34.84 3.04 -13.07
C TRP A 135 -33.69 3.55 -13.96
N GLY A 136 -32.60 2.80 -14.06
CA GLY A 136 -31.45 3.16 -14.88
C GLY A 136 -30.55 4.22 -14.25
N VAL A 137 -30.57 4.39 -12.92
CA VAL A 137 -29.64 5.29 -12.19
C VAL A 137 -28.19 4.91 -12.48
N ASP A 138 -27.30 5.90 -12.64
CA ASP A 138 -25.86 5.75 -12.91
C ASP A 138 -24.98 6.34 -11.78
N TYR A 139 -25.59 7.03 -10.82
CA TYR A 139 -24.92 7.72 -9.72
C TYR A 139 -25.81 7.76 -8.47
N LEU A 140 -25.27 7.45 -7.30
CA LEU A 140 -25.95 7.60 -6.02
C LEU A 140 -25.14 8.50 -5.08
N LYS A 141 -25.71 9.66 -4.73
CA LYS A 141 -25.31 10.46 -3.56
C LYS A 141 -25.93 9.83 -2.32
N TYR A 142 -25.12 9.46 -1.33
CA TYR A 142 -25.59 8.70 -0.18
C TYR A 142 -25.22 9.38 1.14
N ASP A 143 -26.21 10.04 1.73
CA ASP A 143 -26.11 10.90 2.91
C ASP A 143 -25.90 10.11 4.21
N ASN A 144 -25.86 10.79 5.35
CA ASN A 144 -25.60 10.28 6.69
C ASN A 144 -26.66 10.74 7.72
N CYS A 145 -27.60 11.61 7.34
CA CYS A 145 -28.72 12.02 8.20
C CYS A 145 -29.53 10.83 8.73
N ASN A 146 -29.94 10.90 10.01
CA ASN A 146 -30.78 9.90 10.70
C ASN A 146 -30.22 8.46 10.73
N ASN A 147 -28.90 8.32 10.83
CA ASN A 147 -28.16 7.04 10.89
C ASN A 147 -28.36 6.18 12.16
N ASN A 148 -29.37 6.46 13.01
CA ASN A 148 -29.65 5.75 14.26
C ASN A 148 -28.49 5.63 15.29
N GLY A 149 -27.40 6.39 15.14
CA GLY A 149 -26.20 6.23 15.97
C GLY A 149 -25.22 5.17 15.47
N GLU A 150 -25.39 4.66 14.24
CA GLU A 150 -24.47 3.73 13.56
C GLU A 150 -23.27 4.50 12.96
N ALA A 151 -22.62 5.30 13.80
CA ALA A 151 -21.48 6.17 13.49
C ALA A 151 -20.66 6.46 14.77
N GLY A 152 -19.55 7.18 14.64
CA GLY A 152 -18.63 7.50 15.74
C GLY A 152 -17.41 6.58 15.83
N THR A 153 -17.28 5.63 14.89
CA THR A 153 -16.04 4.87 14.63
C THR A 153 -15.92 4.58 13.15
N GLN A 154 -14.68 4.42 12.65
CA GLN A 154 -14.42 4.03 11.26
C GLN A 154 -15.19 2.77 10.87
N ALA A 155 -15.15 1.73 11.71
CA ALA A 155 -15.82 0.45 11.45
C ALA A 155 -17.36 0.57 11.37
N ALA A 156 -17.99 1.37 12.25
CA ALA A 156 -19.45 1.54 12.23
C ALA A 156 -19.91 2.30 10.98
N SER A 157 -19.26 3.41 10.65
CA SER A 157 -19.56 4.17 9.43
C SER A 157 -19.25 3.36 8.18
N SER A 158 -18.06 2.74 8.07
CA SER A 158 -17.68 1.98 6.89
C SER A 158 -18.63 0.81 6.61
N ALA A 159 -19.01 0.02 7.63
CA ALA A 159 -19.93 -1.11 7.45
C ALA A 159 -21.31 -0.68 6.91
N ARG A 160 -21.81 0.48 7.36
CA ARG A 160 -23.11 1.03 6.92
C ARG A 160 -23.07 1.57 5.48
N TYR A 161 -21.95 2.16 5.05
CA TYR A 161 -21.76 2.52 3.63
C TYR A 161 -21.49 1.29 2.76
N GLU A 162 -20.73 0.31 3.25
CA GLU A 162 -20.44 -0.95 2.56
C GLU A 162 -21.70 -1.80 2.31
N ALA A 163 -22.71 -1.72 3.19
CA ALA A 163 -24.00 -2.38 2.98
C ALA A 163 -24.71 -1.91 1.69
N MET A 164 -24.65 -0.60 1.40
CA MET A 164 -25.21 -0.03 0.16
C MET A 164 -24.27 -0.22 -1.03
N GLU A 165 -22.94 -0.16 -0.87
CA GLU A 165 -21.98 -0.55 -1.93
C GLU A 165 -22.30 -1.96 -2.46
N LYS A 166 -22.39 -2.95 -1.55
CA LYS A 166 -22.68 -4.35 -1.90
C LYS A 166 -24.04 -4.51 -2.56
N ALA A 167 -25.04 -3.73 -2.14
CA ALA A 167 -26.36 -3.71 -2.75
C ALA A 167 -26.33 -3.16 -4.18
N LEU A 168 -25.61 -2.04 -4.42
CA LEU A 168 -25.41 -1.48 -5.76
C LEU A 168 -24.66 -2.46 -6.67
N ALA A 169 -23.58 -3.08 -6.18
CA ALA A 169 -22.83 -4.09 -6.92
C ALA A 169 -23.69 -5.32 -7.27
N ALA A 170 -24.49 -5.81 -6.31
CA ALA A 170 -25.39 -6.96 -6.50
C ALA A 170 -26.52 -6.69 -7.52
N SER A 171 -26.95 -5.43 -7.68
CA SER A 171 -27.95 -5.04 -8.69
C SER A 171 -27.50 -5.29 -10.15
N GLY A 172 -26.19 -5.49 -10.37
CA GLY A 172 -25.60 -5.73 -11.69
C GLY A 172 -25.52 -4.49 -12.59
N ARG A 173 -25.87 -3.30 -12.08
CA ARG A 173 -25.69 -2.01 -12.79
C ARG A 173 -24.51 -1.24 -12.19
N ASN A 174 -23.63 -0.74 -13.06
CA ASN A 174 -22.54 0.15 -12.67
C ASN A 174 -23.11 1.51 -12.21
N ILE A 175 -23.16 1.74 -10.90
CA ILE A 175 -23.62 2.98 -10.28
C ILE A 175 -22.44 3.62 -9.56
N LEU A 176 -22.12 4.87 -9.88
CA LEU A 176 -21.07 5.63 -9.19
C LEU A 176 -21.55 5.96 -7.78
N TYR A 177 -20.80 5.53 -6.77
CA TYR A 177 -21.23 5.66 -5.38
C TYR A 177 -20.49 6.80 -4.66
N ALA A 178 -21.20 7.86 -4.31
CA ALA A 178 -20.66 9.06 -3.68
C ALA A 178 -21.12 9.17 -2.22
N ILE A 179 -20.18 8.97 -1.29
CA ILE A 179 -20.40 8.97 0.16
C ILE A 179 -20.56 10.42 0.64
N CYS A 180 -21.71 10.76 1.22
CA CYS A 180 -22.01 12.08 1.78
C CYS A 180 -22.10 11.98 3.31
N ASN A 181 -20.95 11.76 3.97
CA ASN A 181 -20.87 11.65 5.43
C ASN A 181 -20.05 12.77 6.10
N TRP A 182 -19.74 13.83 5.34
CA TRP A 182 -19.18 15.09 5.83
C TRP A 182 -17.81 14.99 6.53
N GLY A 183 -17.04 13.94 6.25
CA GLY A 183 -15.77 13.68 6.91
C GLY A 183 -15.89 12.96 8.26
N GLN A 184 -17.10 12.60 8.71
CA GLN A 184 -17.32 11.85 9.93
C GLN A 184 -16.56 10.52 9.88
N ASP A 185 -15.88 10.17 10.97
CA ASP A 185 -15.09 8.96 11.08
C ASP A 185 -14.04 8.80 9.96
N SER A 186 -13.52 9.89 9.39
CA SER A 186 -12.38 9.90 8.46
C SER A 186 -12.56 9.03 7.19
N PRO A 187 -13.53 9.33 6.32
CA PRO A 187 -13.82 8.55 5.11
C PRO A 187 -12.66 8.52 4.12
N TRP A 188 -11.69 9.42 4.19
CA TRP A 188 -10.47 9.33 3.39
C TRP A 188 -9.61 8.09 3.72
N ILE A 189 -9.87 7.38 4.83
CA ILE A 189 -9.17 6.14 5.22
C ILE A 189 -9.89 4.89 4.67
N TRP A 190 -11.22 4.80 4.78
CA TRP A 190 -12.01 3.60 4.43
C TRP A 190 -12.92 3.79 3.20
N GLY A 191 -13.25 5.03 2.86
CA GLY A 191 -13.98 5.40 1.65
C GLY A 191 -13.33 4.90 0.37
N PRO A 192 -11.97 4.86 0.23
CA PRO A 192 -11.34 4.23 -0.93
C PRO A 192 -11.85 2.82 -1.20
N SER A 193 -12.03 1.95 -0.19
CA SER A 193 -12.51 0.58 -0.43
C SER A 193 -14.03 0.46 -0.58
N VAL A 194 -14.80 1.53 -0.36
CA VAL A 194 -16.26 1.51 -0.25
C VAL A 194 -16.97 2.38 -1.28
N GLY A 195 -16.36 3.45 -1.79
CA GLY A 195 -17.01 4.39 -2.70
C GLY A 195 -16.07 5.09 -3.66
N ASN A 196 -16.66 5.76 -4.64
CA ASN A 196 -15.94 6.48 -5.70
C ASN A 196 -15.60 7.93 -5.35
N SER A 197 -16.28 8.51 -4.36
CA SER A 197 -15.89 9.76 -3.70
C SER A 197 -16.47 9.83 -2.29
N TRP A 198 -15.92 10.71 -1.45
CA TRP A 198 -16.42 10.93 -0.10
C TRP A 198 -16.30 12.40 0.32
N ARG A 199 -17.41 12.98 0.78
CA ARG A 199 -17.47 14.34 1.32
C ARG A 199 -16.57 14.46 2.54
N ILE A 200 -15.65 15.44 2.53
CA ILE A 200 -14.61 15.60 3.58
C ILE A 200 -14.97 16.61 4.68
N THR A 201 -16.03 17.40 4.48
CA THR A 201 -16.54 18.43 5.39
C THR A 201 -18.07 18.48 5.35
N GLY A 202 -18.67 19.19 6.31
CA GLY A 202 -20.01 19.73 6.18
C GLY A 202 -20.21 20.56 4.90
N ASP A 203 -21.46 20.85 4.59
CA ASP A 203 -21.85 21.44 3.29
C ASP A 203 -21.22 22.81 3.06
N ILE A 204 -20.85 23.07 1.81
CA ILE A 204 -20.38 24.39 1.36
C ILE A 204 -21.49 25.43 1.46
N THR A 205 -21.11 26.70 1.50
CA THR A 205 -21.98 27.83 1.21
C THR A 205 -21.29 28.77 0.23
N ASP A 206 -22.08 29.56 -0.50
CA ASP A 206 -21.62 30.57 -1.45
C ASP A 206 -20.99 31.79 -0.74
N SER A 207 -19.87 31.53 -0.05
CA SER A 207 -19.02 32.50 0.62
C SER A 207 -17.58 32.02 0.61
N PHE A 208 -16.66 32.93 0.25
CA PHE A 208 -15.28 32.55 0.03
C PHE A 208 -14.50 32.28 1.32
N ASN A 209 -14.59 33.18 2.30
CA ASN A 209 -13.77 33.13 3.51
C ASN A 209 -14.51 33.49 4.83
N THR A 210 -15.85 33.49 4.82
CA THR A 210 -16.62 33.70 6.06
C THR A 210 -16.54 32.44 6.93
N GLU A 211 -15.81 32.52 8.04
CA GLU A 211 -15.73 31.45 9.03
C GLU A 211 -17.08 31.21 9.71
N ASN A 212 -17.61 29.98 9.57
CA ASN A 212 -18.82 29.52 10.24
C ASN A 212 -18.47 28.42 11.25
N SER A 213 -18.88 28.61 12.52
CA SER A 213 -18.65 27.63 13.60
C SER A 213 -19.48 26.35 13.47
N VAL A 214 -20.51 26.35 12.62
CA VAL A 214 -21.35 25.17 12.32
C VAL A 214 -20.78 24.32 11.18
N CYS A 215 -19.75 24.79 10.46
CA CYS A 215 -19.13 24.07 9.33
C CYS A 215 -18.65 22.65 9.68
N GLN A 216 -18.10 22.44 10.88
CA GLN A 216 -17.73 21.10 11.35
C GLN A 216 -18.18 20.91 12.80
N VAL A 217 -19.31 20.21 12.97
CA VAL A 217 -19.77 19.75 14.28
C VAL A 217 -19.24 18.34 14.50
N PRO A 218 -18.44 18.08 15.57
CA PRO A 218 -17.96 16.74 15.88
C PRO A 218 -19.11 15.73 15.96
N ASN A 219 -18.98 14.63 15.22
CA ASN A 219 -19.96 13.54 15.09
C ASN A 219 -21.27 13.87 14.33
N TYR A 220 -21.43 15.05 13.73
CA TYR A 220 -22.66 15.45 13.02
C TYR A 220 -22.44 16.18 11.68
N GLY A 221 -21.20 16.25 11.19
CA GLY A 221 -20.87 16.77 9.86
C GLY A 221 -20.84 18.30 9.73
N GLY A 222 -21.90 18.97 10.15
CA GLY A 222 -22.02 20.43 10.04
C GLY A 222 -22.42 20.92 8.65
N TYR A 223 -22.58 22.23 8.49
CA TYR A 223 -22.93 22.87 7.22
C TYR A 223 -22.58 24.36 7.19
N GLY A 224 -22.59 24.93 5.99
CA GLY A 224 -22.31 26.35 5.74
C GLY A 224 -20.83 26.69 5.83
N CYS A 225 -19.95 25.78 5.38
CA CYS A 225 -18.52 25.96 5.27
C CYS A 225 -18.18 26.94 4.14
N SER A 226 -17.34 27.94 4.41
CA SER A 226 -16.75 28.74 3.34
C SER A 226 -15.67 27.97 2.56
N VAL A 227 -15.37 28.43 1.34
CA VAL A 227 -14.35 27.85 0.45
C VAL A 227 -13.02 27.63 1.19
N THR A 228 -12.57 28.60 2.01
CA THR A 228 -11.32 28.46 2.79
C THR A 228 -11.37 27.43 3.90
N GLN A 229 -12.53 27.22 4.55
CA GLN A 229 -12.67 26.20 5.60
C GLN A 229 -12.51 24.78 5.02
N ILE A 230 -13.12 24.54 3.86
CA ILE A 230 -13.02 23.25 3.15
C ILE A 230 -11.59 23.00 2.66
N LEU A 231 -10.94 24.01 2.07
CA LEU A 231 -9.55 23.90 1.64
C LEU A 231 -8.57 23.66 2.80
N SER A 232 -8.84 24.25 3.96
CA SER A 232 -8.04 24.02 5.17
C SER A 232 -8.11 22.56 5.62
N LYS A 233 -9.27 21.89 5.45
CA LYS A 233 -9.38 20.44 5.65
C LYS A 233 -8.60 19.68 4.57
N GLN A 234 -8.84 19.96 3.29
CA GLN A 234 -8.18 19.27 2.17
C GLN A 234 -6.64 19.34 2.24
N ALA A 235 -6.07 20.45 2.73
CA ALA A 235 -4.62 20.60 2.90
C ALA A 235 -3.99 19.47 3.73
N THR A 236 -4.73 18.96 4.73
CA THR A 236 -4.28 17.89 5.63
C THR A 236 -4.44 16.46 5.09
N ILE A 237 -5.25 16.28 4.04
CA ILE A 237 -5.64 14.94 3.53
C ILE A 237 -5.53 14.80 2.00
N SER A 238 -4.89 15.75 1.32
CA SER A 238 -4.73 15.74 -0.15
C SER A 238 -4.10 14.46 -0.73
N SER A 239 -3.28 13.73 0.05
CA SER A 239 -2.68 12.46 -0.34
C SER A 239 -3.64 11.26 -0.40
N TYR A 240 -4.87 11.40 0.12
CA TYR A 240 -5.88 10.34 0.10
C TYR A 240 -6.81 10.39 -1.13
N SER A 241 -6.82 11.50 -1.89
CA SER A 241 -7.46 11.54 -3.21
C SER A 241 -6.68 10.64 -4.17
N VAL A 242 -7.34 9.62 -4.71
CA VAL A 242 -6.71 8.60 -5.56
C VAL A 242 -7.59 8.17 -6.72
N LYS A 243 -6.99 7.48 -7.68
CA LYS A 243 -7.69 7.08 -8.90
C LYS A 243 -8.83 6.10 -8.57
N GLY A 244 -10.05 6.48 -8.93
CA GLY A 244 -11.28 5.74 -8.59
C GLY A 244 -11.95 6.17 -7.29
N GLY A 245 -11.34 7.05 -6.48
CA GLY A 245 -11.80 7.42 -5.13
C GLY A 245 -11.30 8.79 -4.69
N TRP A 246 -12.18 9.78 -4.70
CA TRP A 246 -11.80 11.19 -4.57
C TRP A 246 -12.30 11.83 -3.27
N ASN A 247 -11.46 12.63 -2.61
CA ASN A 247 -11.94 13.59 -1.61
C ASN A 247 -12.93 14.54 -2.29
N ASP A 248 -14.16 14.58 -1.79
CA ASP A 248 -15.21 15.45 -2.28
C ASP A 248 -15.30 16.70 -1.41
N LEU A 249 -14.96 17.85 -2.01
CA LEU A 249 -14.96 19.17 -1.38
C LEU A 249 -16.34 19.84 -1.49
N ASP A 250 -17.37 19.10 -1.88
CA ASP A 250 -18.74 19.58 -2.14
C ASP A 250 -18.87 20.41 -3.43
N MET A 251 -20.12 20.78 -3.74
CA MET A 251 -20.52 21.43 -4.98
C MET A 251 -19.80 22.75 -5.32
N LEU A 252 -19.76 23.05 -6.61
CA LEU A 252 -19.33 24.33 -7.15
C LEU A 252 -20.47 25.36 -7.03
N GLU A 253 -20.22 26.42 -6.27
CA GLU A 253 -21.14 27.56 -6.05
C GLU A 253 -21.11 28.60 -7.20
N VAL A 254 -20.37 28.31 -8.27
CA VAL A 254 -20.08 29.27 -9.36
C VAL A 254 -21.37 29.77 -10.01
N GLY A 255 -21.69 31.05 -9.78
CA GLY A 255 -22.87 31.72 -10.31
C GLY A 255 -24.11 31.72 -9.39
N ASN A 256 -23.97 31.37 -8.11
CA ASN A 256 -25.05 31.51 -7.13
C ASN A 256 -25.19 32.94 -6.55
N GLY A 257 -24.15 33.78 -6.70
CA GLY A 257 -24.19 35.24 -6.54
C GLY A 257 -23.57 35.81 -5.25
N GLY A 258 -23.08 34.95 -4.35
CA GLY A 258 -22.44 35.30 -3.08
C GLY A 258 -20.94 35.57 -3.13
N MET A 259 -20.27 35.22 -4.24
CA MET A 259 -18.85 35.49 -4.48
C MET A 259 -18.61 36.31 -5.76
N SER A 260 -17.46 36.98 -5.83
CA SER A 260 -16.99 37.68 -7.03
C SER A 260 -16.37 36.75 -8.08
N ASP A 261 -16.16 37.26 -9.29
CA ASP A 261 -15.48 36.52 -10.37
C ASP A 261 -14.10 36.00 -9.97
N SER A 262 -13.34 36.76 -9.17
CA SER A 262 -12.00 36.38 -8.68
C SER A 262 -12.06 35.19 -7.72
N GLU A 263 -13.05 35.22 -6.83
CA GLU A 263 -13.31 34.19 -5.81
C GLU A 263 -13.85 32.91 -6.46
N TYR A 264 -14.77 33.01 -7.43
CA TYR A 264 -15.24 31.86 -8.22
C TYR A 264 -14.13 31.25 -9.09
N VAL A 265 -13.26 32.08 -9.68
CA VAL A 265 -12.05 31.61 -10.38
C VAL A 265 -11.14 30.86 -9.41
N ALA A 266 -10.98 31.32 -8.17
CA ALA A 266 -10.18 30.64 -7.15
C ALA A 266 -10.81 29.32 -6.69
N HIS A 267 -12.11 29.33 -6.36
CA HIS A 267 -12.92 28.15 -6.02
C HIS A 267 -12.74 27.04 -7.07
N PHE A 268 -13.10 27.33 -8.32
CA PHE A 268 -13.01 26.37 -9.42
C PHE A 268 -11.57 25.87 -9.65
N SER A 269 -10.58 26.76 -9.59
CA SER A 269 -9.16 26.38 -9.75
C SER A 269 -8.67 25.43 -8.67
N LEU A 270 -9.07 25.65 -7.42
CA LEU A 270 -8.60 24.88 -6.28
C LEU A 270 -9.31 23.52 -6.18
N TRP A 271 -10.60 23.44 -6.51
CA TRP A 271 -11.32 22.16 -6.67
C TRP A 271 -10.71 21.31 -7.79
N ALA A 272 -10.39 21.95 -8.92
CA ALA A 272 -9.72 21.28 -10.04
C ALA A 272 -8.32 20.77 -9.67
N ALA A 273 -7.51 21.58 -8.97
CA ALA A 273 -6.18 21.19 -8.51
C ALA A 273 -6.24 20.05 -7.48
N ALA A 274 -7.18 20.12 -6.53
CA ALA A 274 -7.41 19.15 -5.47
C ALA A 274 -7.98 17.80 -5.94
N LYS A 275 -8.40 17.69 -7.22
CA LYS A 275 -9.12 16.53 -7.79
C LYS A 275 -10.46 16.25 -7.10
N SER A 276 -11.14 17.31 -6.67
CA SER A 276 -12.54 17.21 -6.25
C SER A 276 -13.43 16.81 -7.44
N PRO A 277 -14.54 16.11 -7.22
CA PRO A 277 -15.72 16.19 -8.08
C PRO A 277 -16.01 17.65 -8.49
N LEU A 278 -16.38 17.86 -9.76
CA LEU A 278 -16.83 19.15 -10.28
C LEU A 278 -18.33 19.09 -10.57
N ILE A 279 -19.13 19.10 -9.50
CA ILE A 279 -20.59 19.11 -9.55
C ILE A 279 -21.07 20.56 -9.44
N MET A 280 -21.80 21.04 -10.43
CA MET A 280 -22.37 22.40 -10.47
C MET A 280 -23.63 22.46 -9.59
N GLY A 281 -23.69 23.37 -8.62
CA GLY A 281 -24.83 23.54 -7.70
C GLY A 281 -25.68 24.79 -8.01
N ASN A 282 -25.82 25.16 -9.28
CA ASN A 282 -26.36 26.48 -9.67
C ASN A 282 -27.59 26.40 -10.58
N ASP A 283 -28.33 27.51 -10.69
CA ASP A 283 -29.41 27.63 -11.68
C ASP A 283 -28.83 27.87 -13.07
N MET A 284 -28.60 26.78 -13.81
CA MET A 284 -28.10 26.79 -15.19
C MET A 284 -28.91 27.68 -16.14
N THR A 285 -30.18 28.01 -15.83
CA THR A 285 -31.01 28.90 -16.67
C THR A 285 -30.73 30.39 -16.44
N LYS A 286 -30.08 30.75 -15.33
CA LYS A 286 -29.71 32.12 -14.94
C LYS A 286 -28.23 32.45 -15.15
N LEU A 287 -27.44 31.47 -15.58
CA LEU A 287 -25.99 31.57 -15.74
C LEU A 287 -25.58 32.74 -16.65
N ILE A 288 -24.77 33.67 -16.12
CA ILE A 288 -24.22 34.79 -16.90
C ILE A 288 -22.91 34.41 -17.58
N ALA A 289 -22.45 35.28 -18.50
CA ALA A 289 -21.31 35.00 -19.36
C ALA A 289 -19.98 34.79 -18.60
N SER A 290 -19.74 35.54 -17.53
CA SER A 290 -18.57 35.37 -16.65
C SER A 290 -18.54 33.96 -16.06
N ASP A 291 -19.64 33.54 -15.45
CA ASP A 291 -19.72 32.31 -14.66
C ASP A 291 -19.68 31.08 -15.58
N TYR A 292 -20.37 31.18 -16.72
CA TYR A 292 -20.24 30.19 -17.78
C TYR A 292 -18.79 30.02 -18.25
N SER A 293 -18.05 31.11 -18.45
CA SER A 293 -16.64 31.01 -18.89
C SER A 293 -15.69 30.45 -17.83
N ILE A 294 -16.09 30.40 -16.55
CA ILE A 294 -15.38 29.67 -15.48
C ILE A 294 -15.62 28.18 -15.65
N LEU A 295 -16.90 27.78 -15.63
CA LEU A 295 -17.33 26.38 -15.75
C LEU A 295 -16.91 25.74 -17.09
N ALA A 296 -16.78 26.55 -18.15
CA ALA A 296 -16.42 26.12 -19.49
C ALA A 296 -14.91 26.19 -19.80
N ASN A 297 -14.02 26.47 -18.84
CA ASN A 297 -12.56 26.55 -19.10
C ASN A 297 -11.93 25.15 -19.22
N PRO A 298 -11.55 24.69 -20.42
CA PRO A 298 -11.06 23.33 -20.62
C PRO A 298 -9.60 23.15 -20.16
N ALA A 299 -8.82 24.22 -19.99
CA ALA A 299 -7.45 24.14 -19.51
C ALA A 299 -7.39 23.85 -17.99
N VAL A 300 -8.36 24.37 -17.23
CA VAL A 300 -8.51 24.08 -15.79
C VAL A 300 -9.21 22.73 -15.59
N ILE A 301 -10.22 22.38 -16.38
CA ILE A 301 -10.81 21.03 -16.34
C ILE A 301 -9.75 19.96 -16.68
N ALA A 302 -8.84 20.22 -17.63
CA ALA A 302 -7.74 19.29 -17.93
C ALA A 302 -6.75 19.07 -16.78
N VAL A 303 -6.71 19.95 -15.76
CA VAL A 303 -5.99 19.69 -14.49
C VAL A 303 -6.78 18.73 -13.61
N ASN A 304 -8.10 18.88 -13.53
CA ASN A 304 -8.96 17.98 -12.76
C ASN A 304 -8.99 16.56 -13.37
N GLN A 305 -9.12 16.49 -14.70
CA GLN A 305 -9.23 15.28 -15.51
C GLN A 305 -7.87 14.74 -15.99
N ASP A 306 -6.77 15.11 -15.34
CA ASP A 306 -5.42 14.68 -15.76
C ASP A 306 -5.24 13.16 -15.56
N PRO A 307 -4.75 12.40 -16.56
CA PRO A 307 -4.66 10.93 -16.49
C PRO A 307 -3.81 10.37 -15.35
N LEU A 308 -2.88 11.17 -14.82
CA LEU A 308 -2.03 10.80 -13.69
C LEU A 308 -2.84 10.71 -12.38
N GLY A 309 -3.96 11.44 -12.26
CA GLY A 309 -4.90 11.31 -11.15
C GLY A 309 -4.39 11.76 -9.78
N VAL A 310 -3.37 12.64 -9.72
CA VAL A 310 -2.77 13.09 -8.46
C VAL A 310 -3.28 14.48 -8.07
N ALA A 311 -3.72 14.62 -6.81
CA ALA A 311 -4.13 15.90 -6.23
C ALA A 311 -2.93 16.82 -5.94
N ALA A 312 -3.14 18.13 -6.10
CA ALA A 312 -2.15 19.11 -5.68
C ALA A 312 -2.01 19.13 -4.15
N THR A 313 -0.77 19.13 -3.67
CA THR A 313 -0.44 19.20 -2.24
C THR A 313 -0.21 20.65 -1.84
N TYR A 314 -0.72 21.06 -0.68
CA TYR A 314 -0.36 22.32 -0.03
C TYR A 314 1.16 22.35 0.28
N ARG A 315 1.81 23.48 0.03
CA ARG A 315 3.26 23.67 0.24
C ARG A 315 3.57 24.65 1.35
N TRP A 316 2.99 25.85 1.30
CA TRP A 316 3.18 26.89 2.31
C TRP A 316 2.11 27.96 2.24
N THR A 317 2.04 28.78 3.29
CA THR A 317 1.36 30.08 3.30
C THR A 317 2.36 31.17 3.63
N GLN A 318 2.39 32.27 2.86
CA GLN A 318 3.19 33.46 3.10
C GLN A 318 2.36 34.70 2.76
N ASN A 319 2.27 35.69 3.66
CA ASN A 319 1.51 36.93 3.44
C ASN A 319 0.06 36.70 2.94
N ASN A 320 -0.67 35.81 3.60
CA ASN A 320 -2.03 35.34 3.23
C ASN A 320 -2.14 34.62 1.88
N ILE A 321 -1.02 34.27 1.25
CA ILE A 321 -0.99 33.59 -0.05
C ILE A 321 -0.52 32.15 0.15
N GLN A 322 -1.28 31.19 -0.37
CA GLN A 322 -0.99 29.78 -0.34
C GLN A 322 -0.38 29.30 -1.67
N LEU A 323 0.67 28.47 -1.58
CA LEU A 323 1.17 27.68 -2.70
C LEU A 323 0.64 26.24 -2.60
N TRP A 324 0.03 25.77 -3.67
CA TRP A 324 -0.32 24.37 -3.89
C TRP A 324 0.34 23.86 -5.18
N SER A 325 0.81 22.61 -5.19
CA SER A 325 1.38 22.03 -6.41
C SER A 325 1.28 20.51 -6.47
N GLY A 326 1.10 19.98 -7.69
CA GLY A 326 1.04 18.54 -7.95
C GLY A 326 1.56 18.20 -9.35
N PRO A 327 2.02 16.95 -9.57
CA PRO A 327 2.42 16.49 -10.89
C PRO A 327 1.19 16.30 -11.80
N LEU A 328 1.41 16.48 -13.09
CA LEU A 328 0.47 16.22 -14.19
C LEU A 328 1.16 15.36 -15.26
N VAL A 329 0.40 14.74 -16.17
CA VAL A 329 1.00 14.02 -17.30
C VAL A 329 1.90 14.96 -18.12
N SER A 330 3.08 14.48 -18.53
CA SER A 330 3.96 15.24 -19.42
C SER A 330 3.29 15.45 -20.79
N THR A 331 3.29 16.69 -21.28
CA THR A 331 2.68 17.05 -22.58
C THR A 331 3.70 17.47 -23.63
N SER A 332 5.00 17.33 -23.34
CA SER A 332 6.11 17.64 -24.26
C SER A 332 6.89 16.41 -24.73
N GLY A 333 6.48 15.21 -24.29
CA GLY A 333 7.26 13.98 -24.48
C GLY A 333 8.51 13.90 -23.60
N SER A 334 8.70 14.84 -22.67
CA SER A 334 9.77 14.80 -21.67
C SER A 334 9.54 13.64 -20.70
N SER A 335 10.63 13.05 -20.19
CA SER A 335 10.58 12.11 -19.05
C SER A 335 10.27 12.81 -17.71
N VAL A 336 10.25 14.15 -17.71
CA VAL A 336 9.79 14.97 -16.59
C VAL A 336 8.31 15.30 -16.80
N ASN A 337 7.50 15.00 -15.79
CA ASN A 337 6.09 15.36 -15.72
C ASN A 337 5.90 16.88 -15.79
N ASP A 338 4.73 17.30 -16.29
CA ASP A 338 4.29 18.68 -16.11
C ASP A 338 3.93 18.90 -14.61
N GLN A 339 3.87 20.15 -14.16
CA GLN A 339 3.47 20.47 -12.78
C GLN A 339 2.33 21.49 -12.79
N VAL A 340 1.25 21.25 -12.03
CA VAL A 340 0.29 22.30 -11.68
C VAL A 340 0.85 23.12 -10.52
N VAL A 341 0.69 24.43 -10.60
CA VAL A 341 0.97 25.37 -9.51
C VAL A 341 -0.24 26.27 -9.34
N ALA A 342 -0.89 26.21 -8.18
CA ALA A 342 -1.95 27.14 -7.80
C ALA A 342 -1.41 28.07 -6.70
N LEU A 343 -1.39 29.37 -7.01
CA LEU A 343 -1.10 30.44 -6.07
C LEU A 343 -2.42 31.14 -5.73
N TYR A 344 -2.89 30.93 -4.51
CA TYR A 344 -4.15 31.45 -3.99
C TYR A 344 -3.88 32.59 -3.00
N ASN A 345 -4.49 33.76 -3.19
CA ASN A 345 -4.38 34.91 -2.31
C ASN A 345 -5.65 35.11 -1.48
N ASN A 346 -5.57 34.94 -0.16
CA ASN A 346 -6.63 35.28 0.82
C ASN A 346 -6.41 36.68 1.43
N GLY A 347 -5.83 37.59 0.65
CA GLY A 347 -5.66 38.99 1.01
C GLY A 347 -6.53 39.88 0.14
N GLY A 348 -7.21 40.84 0.77
CA GLY A 348 -8.06 41.85 0.11
C GLY A 348 -7.31 42.88 -0.76
N SER A 349 -6.12 42.55 -1.26
CA SER A 349 -5.39 43.33 -2.26
C SER A 349 -4.53 42.42 -3.15
N SER A 350 -4.34 42.84 -4.41
CA SER A 350 -3.51 42.10 -5.36
C SER A 350 -2.02 42.14 -4.96
N ALA A 351 -1.34 41.01 -5.06
CA ALA A 351 0.04 40.84 -4.63
C ALA A 351 0.88 40.13 -5.70
N THR A 352 2.13 40.55 -5.87
CA THR A 352 3.11 39.83 -6.69
C THR A 352 3.86 38.83 -5.82
N VAL A 353 3.86 37.57 -6.26
CA VAL A 353 4.32 36.42 -5.48
C VAL A 353 5.45 35.73 -6.22
N SER A 354 6.56 35.49 -5.52
CA SER A 354 7.65 34.66 -6.00
C SER A 354 7.56 33.28 -5.35
N ALA A 355 7.57 32.22 -6.15
CA ALA A 355 7.66 30.85 -5.64
C ALA A 355 8.90 30.19 -6.25
N SER A 356 9.80 29.65 -5.41
CA SER A 356 10.98 28.97 -5.91
C SER A 356 10.61 27.63 -6.53
N ILE A 357 11.41 27.19 -7.48
CA ILE A 357 11.25 25.87 -8.09
C ILE A 357 11.38 24.75 -7.03
N SER A 358 12.23 24.91 -6.02
CA SER A 358 12.30 23.99 -4.87
C SER A 358 10.99 23.90 -4.07
N ASP A 359 10.28 25.02 -3.86
CA ASP A 359 8.99 25.01 -3.15
C ASP A 359 7.92 24.29 -3.97
N ILE A 360 7.91 24.54 -5.28
CA ILE A 360 6.96 23.95 -6.23
C ILE A 360 7.09 22.43 -6.29
N PHE A 361 8.31 21.89 -6.21
CA PHE A 361 8.54 20.44 -6.16
C PHE A 361 8.55 19.86 -4.73
N GLY A 362 8.62 20.70 -3.70
CA GLY A 362 8.70 20.27 -2.30
C GLY A 362 9.95 19.46 -1.97
N SER A 363 11.05 19.65 -2.70
CA SER A 363 12.28 18.87 -2.60
C SER A 363 13.48 19.67 -3.10
N SER A 364 14.66 19.40 -2.54
CA SER A 364 15.94 19.91 -3.06
C SER A 364 16.42 19.15 -4.31
N SER A 365 15.87 17.97 -4.59
CA SER A 365 16.24 17.12 -5.73
C SER A 365 15.31 17.38 -6.92
N VAL A 366 15.37 18.58 -7.48
CA VAL A 366 14.53 19.00 -8.62
C VAL A 366 15.16 18.58 -9.97
N PRO A 367 14.37 18.15 -10.98
CA PRO A 367 14.85 17.94 -12.35
C PRO A 367 15.53 19.19 -12.94
N SER A 368 16.74 19.03 -13.47
CA SER A 368 17.52 20.12 -14.09
C SER A 368 17.06 20.40 -15.54
N VAL A 369 15.85 20.95 -15.71
CA VAL A 369 15.25 21.30 -17.01
C VAL A 369 14.74 22.74 -17.03
N GLN A 370 14.49 23.28 -18.22
CA GLN A 370 13.70 24.51 -18.37
C GLN A 370 12.21 24.15 -18.40
N PHE A 371 11.39 24.87 -17.64
CA PHE A 371 9.94 24.79 -17.70
C PHE A 371 9.38 26.01 -18.44
N GLU A 372 8.50 25.78 -19.41
CA GLU A 372 7.62 26.82 -19.94
C GLU A 372 6.45 27.01 -18.97
N ILE A 373 6.18 28.25 -18.59
CA ILE A 373 5.10 28.62 -17.66
C ILE A 373 3.88 29.00 -18.49
N ARG A 374 2.76 28.28 -18.32
CA ARG A 374 1.46 28.66 -18.89
C ARG A 374 0.45 29.08 -17.84
N ASP A 375 -0.28 30.15 -18.13
CA ASP A 375 -1.48 30.56 -17.39
C ASP A 375 -2.70 29.85 -17.97
N LEU A 376 -3.38 29.04 -17.15
CA LEU A 376 -4.54 28.24 -17.55
C LEU A 376 -5.83 29.08 -17.65
N TRP A 377 -5.84 30.31 -17.11
CA TRP A 377 -6.91 31.28 -17.34
C TRP A 377 -6.64 32.20 -18.52
N GLY A 378 -5.42 32.21 -19.08
CA GLY A 378 -5.06 33.05 -20.22
C GLY A 378 -5.80 32.74 -21.53
N SER A 379 -6.49 31.60 -21.61
CA SER A 379 -7.38 31.22 -22.73
C SER A 379 -8.87 31.18 -22.35
N ARG A 380 -9.27 31.80 -21.23
CA ARG A 380 -10.68 31.95 -20.82
C ARG A 380 -11.49 32.60 -21.95
N LEU A 381 -12.70 32.11 -22.20
CA LEU A 381 -13.64 32.79 -23.10
C LEU A 381 -13.95 34.19 -22.55
N ASN A 382 -13.95 35.20 -23.42
CA ASN A 382 -14.48 36.50 -23.02
C ASN A 382 -16.01 36.50 -22.97
N ASP A 383 -16.60 37.47 -22.28
CA ASP A 383 -18.05 37.56 -22.06
C ASP A 383 -18.86 37.52 -23.37
N SER A 384 -18.35 38.10 -24.47
CA SER A 384 -19.03 38.07 -25.76
C SER A 384 -19.07 36.66 -26.37
N GLN A 385 -17.96 35.91 -26.27
CA GLN A 385 -17.89 34.51 -26.70
C GLN A 385 -18.77 33.60 -25.83
N ALA A 386 -18.71 33.77 -24.52
CA ALA A 386 -19.55 33.05 -23.56
C ALA A 386 -21.03 33.32 -23.79
N GLN A 387 -21.43 34.60 -23.92
CA GLN A 387 -22.80 35.00 -24.21
C GLN A 387 -23.30 34.45 -25.55
N ALA A 388 -22.45 34.42 -26.58
CA ALA A 388 -22.81 33.82 -27.87
C ALA A 388 -23.13 32.32 -27.76
N ILE A 389 -22.46 31.59 -26.87
CA ILE A 389 -22.75 30.17 -26.59
C ILE A 389 -24.03 30.01 -25.75
N LEU A 390 -24.23 30.82 -24.71
CA LEU A 390 -25.46 30.79 -23.90
C LEU A 390 -26.71 31.05 -24.78
N THR A 391 -26.64 32.07 -25.64
CA THR A 391 -27.74 32.43 -26.55
C THR A 391 -27.93 31.40 -27.68
N ASN A 392 -26.88 31.10 -28.44
CA ASN A 392 -27.01 30.34 -29.71
C ASN A 392 -26.66 28.83 -29.59
N GLY A 393 -26.06 28.41 -28.48
CA GLY A 393 -25.57 27.05 -28.25
C GLY A 393 -24.13 26.82 -28.72
N ALA A 394 -23.50 25.78 -28.15
CA ALA A 394 -22.13 25.38 -28.47
C ALA A 394 -21.98 24.86 -29.91
N ALA A 395 -23.02 24.18 -30.43
CA ALA A 395 -23.02 23.65 -31.80
C ALA A 395 -22.94 24.75 -32.88
N ALA A 396 -23.39 25.98 -32.58
CA ALA A 396 -23.23 27.14 -33.44
C ALA A 396 -21.83 27.79 -33.35
N ASN A 397 -21.02 27.39 -32.36
CA ASN A 397 -19.71 27.96 -32.04
C ASN A 397 -18.62 26.88 -31.83
N PRO A 398 -18.51 25.84 -32.69
CA PRO A 398 -17.75 24.61 -32.39
C PRO A 398 -16.23 24.79 -32.28
N SER A 399 -15.69 25.94 -32.70
CA SER A 399 -14.27 26.27 -32.57
C SER A 399 -13.88 26.82 -31.19
N LEU A 400 -14.84 27.34 -30.40
CA LEU A 400 -14.57 28.04 -29.14
C LEU A 400 -14.34 27.08 -27.97
N LEU A 401 -15.11 26.00 -27.89
CA LEU A 401 -15.00 25.02 -26.80
C LEU A 401 -14.08 23.85 -27.14
N TYR A 402 -13.68 23.13 -26.10
CA TYR A 402 -13.15 21.78 -26.22
C TYR A 402 -14.31 20.77 -26.20
N ASN A 403 -14.17 19.64 -26.89
CA ASN A 403 -15.15 18.55 -26.89
C ASN A 403 -14.45 17.26 -26.44
N ALA A 404 -14.57 16.97 -25.14
CA ALA A 404 -14.02 15.80 -24.47
C ALA A 404 -14.66 14.49 -24.96
N THR A 405 -15.94 14.52 -25.35
CA THR A 405 -16.64 13.37 -25.96
C THR A 405 -15.99 12.95 -27.28
N ALA A 406 -15.59 13.92 -28.11
CA ALA A 406 -14.94 13.69 -29.40
C ALA A 406 -13.42 13.44 -29.29
N LYS A 407 -12.75 14.05 -28.30
CA LYS A 407 -11.35 13.82 -27.98
C LYS A 407 -11.15 13.92 -26.46
N SER A 408 -10.91 12.80 -25.77
CA SER A 408 -10.71 12.82 -24.31
C SER A 408 -9.57 13.75 -23.88
N TYR A 409 -9.61 14.28 -22.65
CA TYR A 409 -8.55 15.12 -22.10
C TYR A 409 -7.17 14.46 -22.20
N ALA A 410 -7.07 13.17 -21.92
CA ALA A 410 -5.85 12.38 -22.10
C ALA A 410 -5.28 12.47 -23.53
N SER A 411 -6.14 12.33 -24.54
CA SER A 411 -5.76 12.36 -25.95
C SER A 411 -5.40 13.79 -26.42
N GLY A 412 -6.15 14.81 -25.97
CA GLY A 412 -5.82 16.21 -26.24
C GLY A 412 -4.50 16.65 -25.62
N LEU A 413 -4.24 16.27 -24.36
CA LEU A 413 -2.99 16.56 -23.66
C LEU A 413 -1.79 15.89 -24.34
N ALA A 414 -1.91 14.62 -24.72
CA ALA A 414 -0.88 13.90 -25.47
C ALA A 414 -0.60 14.49 -26.86
N GLN A 415 -1.59 15.11 -27.49
CA GLN A 415 -1.47 15.83 -28.78
C GLN A 415 -1.00 17.28 -28.62
N GLY A 416 -0.84 17.80 -27.39
CA GLY A 416 -0.48 19.19 -27.14
C GLY A 416 -1.58 20.21 -27.54
N ASP A 417 -2.85 19.83 -27.45
CA ASP A 417 -3.99 20.67 -27.83
C ASP A 417 -3.99 22.00 -27.06
N SER A 418 -3.89 23.13 -27.77
CA SER A 418 -3.66 24.44 -27.16
C SER A 418 -4.81 24.89 -26.25
N LYS A 419 -6.03 24.37 -26.45
CA LYS A 419 -7.15 24.65 -25.55
C LYS A 419 -6.93 24.10 -24.14
N LEU A 420 -6.17 23.01 -23.98
CA LEU A 420 -5.97 22.33 -22.70
C LEU A 420 -4.75 22.82 -21.91
N LEU A 421 -3.95 23.72 -22.51
CA LEU A 421 -2.64 24.07 -21.98
C LEU A 421 -2.53 25.51 -21.48
N GLY A 422 -3.49 26.40 -21.81
CA GLY A 422 -3.43 27.83 -21.48
C GLY A 422 -2.47 28.63 -22.37
N THR A 423 -2.17 29.87 -21.99
CA THR A 423 -1.25 30.75 -22.73
C THR A 423 0.14 30.78 -22.10
N SER A 424 1.19 30.88 -22.92
CA SER A 424 2.57 31.01 -22.44
C SER A 424 2.82 32.40 -21.87
N ILE A 425 3.32 32.47 -20.63
CA ILE A 425 3.65 33.72 -19.93
C ILE A 425 5.14 33.84 -19.59
N GLY A 426 5.94 32.83 -19.90
CA GLY A 426 7.39 32.87 -19.70
C GLY A 426 8.03 31.49 -19.59
N SER A 427 9.26 31.45 -19.09
CA SER A 427 9.95 30.21 -18.74
C SER A 427 10.81 30.39 -17.49
N VAL A 428 11.15 29.29 -16.83
CA VAL A 428 11.98 29.25 -15.62
C VAL A 428 12.93 28.05 -15.69
N THR A 429 14.19 28.26 -15.33
CA THR A 429 15.21 27.20 -15.33
C THR A 429 15.34 26.58 -13.94
N ALA A 430 15.08 25.28 -13.84
CA ALA A 430 15.33 24.50 -12.63
C ALA A 430 16.81 24.08 -12.54
N PRO A 431 17.36 23.87 -11.32
CA PRO A 431 16.69 23.91 -10.02
C PRO A 431 16.61 25.31 -9.38
N GLY A 432 17.41 26.28 -9.82
CA GLY A 432 17.65 27.54 -9.09
C GLY A 432 16.74 28.74 -9.41
N GLY A 433 15.75 28.59 -10.29
CA GLY A 433 14.83 29.66 -10.67
C GLY A 433 13.62 29.81 -9.74
N SER A 434 12.90 30.92 -9.90
CA SER A 434 11.59 31.17 -9.30
C SER A 434 10.61 31.66 -10.35
N ILE A 435 9.32 31.31 -10.20
CA ILE A 435 8.24 31.99 -10.92
C ILE A 435 7.88 33.27 -10.17
N SER A 436 7.47 34.33 -10.87
CA SER A 436 6.95 35.56 -10.26
C SER A 436 5.70 36.01 -11.00
N VAL A 437 4.55 36.02 -10.31
CA VAL A 437 3.24 36.35 -10.90
C VAL A 437 2.42 37.25 -9.97
N SER A 438 1.59 38.12 -10.55
CA SER A 438 0.60 38.90 -9.81
C SER A 438 -0.68 38.10 -9.64
N VAL A 439 -1.07 37.86 -8.39
CA VAL A 439 -2.30 37.19 -7.96
C VAL A 439 -3.31 38.26 -7.52
N PRO A 440 -4.57 38.24 -8.01
CA PRO A 440 -5.59 39.21 -7.60
C PRO A 440 -5.90 39.15 -6.10
N ALA A 441 -6.61 40.14 -5.58
CA ALA A 441 -7.26 40.02 -4.28
C ALA A 441 -8.24 38.84 -4.29
N ASP A 442 -8.31 38.10 -3.19
CA ASP A 442 -9.29 37.02 -2.96
C ASP A 442 -9.44 36.09 -4.19
N GLY A 443 -8.30 35.66 -4.72
CA GLY A 443 -8.18 35.18 -6.09
C GLY A 443 -7.04 34.20 -6.32
N CYS A 444 -7.00 33.57 -7.50
CA CYS A 444 -6.01 32.54 -7.82
C CYS A 444 -5.28 32.78 -9.15
N ARG A 445 -4.03 32.28 -9.22
CA ARG A 445 -3.32 31.97 -10.46
C ARG A 445 -3.03 30.49 -10.48
N ILE A 446 -3.66 29.75 -11.40
CA ILE A 446 -3.36 28.35 -11.66
C ILE A 446 -2.57 28.22 -12.96
N LEU A 447 -1.37 27.64 -12.84
CA LEU A 447 -0.36 27.58 -13.87
C LEU A 447 -0.01 26.12 -14.19
N ARG A 448 0.39 25.85 -15.44
CA ARG A 448 1.01 24.60 -15.87
C ARG A 448 2.46 24.86 -16.27
N LEU A 449 3.39 24.25 -15.53
CA LEU A 449 4.81 24.25 -15.85
C LEU A 449 5.09 23.01 -16.73
N ARG A 450 5.49 23.23 -17.98
CA ARG A 450 5.77 22.16 -18.96
C ARG A 450 7.26 22.04 -19.21
N ALA A 451 7.83 20.85 -19.04
CA ALA A 451 9.26 20.65 -19.27
C ALA A 451 9.60 20.79 -20.77
N VAL A 452 10.54 21.66 -21.13
CA VAL A 452 10.95 21.92 -22.51
C VAL A 452 12.15 21.03 -22.87
N THR A 453 12.04 20.24 -23.93
CA THR A 453 13.16 19.47 -24.49
C THR A 453 14.03 20.37 -25.37
N SER A 454 15.35 20.19 -25.31
CA SER A 454 16.36 21.10 -25.90
C SER A 454 16.53 20.99 -27.43
N SER A 455 15.43 20.77 -28.17
CA SER A 455 15.44 20.51 -29.62
C SER A 455 14.51 21.42 -30.44
N SER A 456 14.09 22.57 -29.91
CA SER A 456 13.34 23.59 -30.69
C SER A 456 13.90 25.00 -30.50
N THR A 457 14.99 25.31 -31.19
CA THR A 457 15.42 26.70 -31.42
C THR A 457 14.50 27.36 -32.46
N SER A 458 13.26 27.68 -32.08
CA SER A 458 12.39 28.53 -32.88
C SER A 458 12.72 29.99 -32.59
N SER A 459 13.24 30.68 -33.60
CA SER A 459 13.63 32.10 -33.55
C SER A 459 12.51 33.02 -33.07
N SER A 460 12.72 33.73 -31.96
CA SER A 460 11.95 34.92 -31.59
C SER A 460 12.80 36.18 -31.83
N THR A 461 12.28 37.09 -32.63
CA THR A 461 12.94 38.35 -32.98
C THR A 461 12.96 39.28 -31.77
N SER A 462 14.13 39.54 -31.19
CA SER A 462 14.29 40.53 -30.13
C SER A 462 14.27 41.95 -30.69
N ILE A 463 13.18 42.70 -30.41
CA ILE A 463 13.18 44.15 -30.57
C ILE A 463 13.94 44.76 -29.37
N SER A 464 14.95 45.58 -29.66
CA SER A 464 15.84 46.18 -28.68
C SER A 464 15.27 47.46 -28.08
N THR A 465 15.35 47.60 -26.75
CA THR A 465 15.51 48.90 -26.09
C THR A 465 16.71 48.88 -25.15
N THR A 466 17.64 49.80 -25.42
CA THR A 466 18.96 49.95 -24.76
C THR A 466 18.90 50.60 -23.39
N THR A 467 19.83 50.24 -22.50
CA THR A 467 20.78 51.17 -21.84
C THR A 467 21.77 50.45 -20.90
N GLY A 468 22.98 51.02 -20.71
CA GLY A 468 23.83 50.75 -19.54
C GLY A 468 25.10 49.90 -19.74
N THR A 469 26.16 50.47 -20.30
CA THR A 469 27.52 49.91 -20.28
C THR A 469 28.16 49.89 -18.89
N SER A 470 28.90 48.82 -18.57
CA SER A 470 30.09 48.89 -17.71
C SER A 470 31.15 47.88 -18.15
N THR A 471 32.42 48.22 -17.95
CA THR A 471 33.58 47.63 -18.63
C THR A 471 34.22 46.44 -17.93
N THR A 472 34.76 45.54 -18.75
CA THR A 472 35.65 44.42 -18.38
C THR A 472 36.95 44.86 -17.69
N THR A 473 37.40 44.07 -16.72
CA THR A 473 38.81 43.97 -16.31
C THR A 473 39.28 42.52 -16.48
N THR A 474 40.40 42.34 -17.19
CA THR A 474 41.03 41.04 -17.43
C THR A 474 42.19 40.81 -16.46
N SER A 475 42.40 39.54 -16.08
CA SER A 475 43.54 39.08 -15.28
C SER A 475 43.83 37.60 -15.60
N PRO A 476 45.04 37.08 -15.28
CA PRO A 476 45.85 36.42 -16.31
C PRO A 476 45.55 34.93 -16.51
N SER A 477 45.90 34.42 -17.70
CA SER A 477 45.91 32.98 -17.99
C SER A 477 46.91 32.23 -17.11
N GLN A 478 46.42 31.25 -16.36
CA GLN A 478 47.24 30.29 -15.62
C GLN A 478 48.13 29.47 -16.58
N PRO A 479 49.35 29.07 -16.17
CA PRO A 479 50.20 28.20 -16.98
C PRO A 479 49.57 26.81 -17.15
N LEU A 480 49.76 26.18 -18.33
CA LEU A 480 49.26 24.84 -18.62
C LEU A 480 50.10 23.76 -17.93
N GLN A 481 49.47 22.66 -17.50
CA GLN A 481 50.17 21.53 -16.90
C GLN A 481 50.88 20.68 -17.95
N THR A 482 52.11 20.26 -17.67
CA THR A 482 52.90 19.37 -18.53
C THR A 482 52.70 17.89 -18.15
N HIS A 483 53.23 16.97 -18.95
CA HIS A 483 52.99 15.53 -18.81
C HIS A 483 53.39 15.02 -17.40
N TRP A 484 52.45 14.34 -16.71
CA TRP A 484 52.56 13.83 -15.33
C TRP A 484 52.51 14.88 -14.20
N GLY A 485 51.41 15.66 -14.13
CA GLY A 485 51.09 16.53 -12.99
C GLY A 485 49.60 16.62 -12.70
N GLN A 486 49.22 16.99 -11.47
CA GLN A 486 47.82 17.20 -11.08
C GLN A 486 47.19 18.37 -11.85
N CYS A 487 45.91 18.24 -12.21
CA CYS A 487 45.18 19.16 -13.08
C CYS A 487 43.73 19.43 -12.63
N GLY A 488 43.46 19.35 -11.31
CA GLY A 488 42.13 19.57 -10.73
C GLY A 488 41.88 18.79 -9.43
N GLY A 489 40.76 19.08 -8.78
CA GLY A 489 40.31 18.45 -7.53
C GLY A 489 39.70 19.45 -6.55
N GLN A 490 38.89 19.01 -5.58
CA GLN A 490 38.41 19.90 -4.51
C GLN A 490 39.60 20.44 -3.70
N GLY A 491 39.67 21.76 -3.54
CA GLY A 491 40.76 22.45 -2.85
C GLY A 491 42.03 22.69 -3.69
N TYR A 492 42.08 22.25 -4.96
CA TYR A 492 43.25 22.45 -5.81
C TYR A 492 43.24 23.83 -6.50
N SER A 493 44.31 24.61 -6.32
CA SER A 493 44.47 25.98 -6.86
C SER A 493 45.49 26.10 -8.00
N GLY A 494 45.97 24.98 -8.54
CA GLY A 494 46.91 24.93 -9.65
C GLY A 494 46.26 24.91 -11.04
N PRO A 495 47.04 24.62 -12.10
CA PRO A 495 46.56 24.54 -13.48
C PRO A 495 45.36 23.61 -13.68
N THR A 496 44.33 24.08 -14.40
CA THR A 496 43.11 23.31 -14.70
C THR A 496 43.07 22.78 -16.15
N GLN A 497 44.13 23.00 -16.93
CA GLN A 497 44.24 22.58 -18.32
C GLN A 497 45.65 22.02 -18.59
N CYS A 498 45.70 20.92 -19.35
CA CYS A 498 46.95 20.27 -19.76
C CYS A 498 47.42 20.77 -21.13
N GLN A 499 48.73 20.75 -21.37
CA GLN A 499 49.28 21.02 -22.70
C GLN A 499 48.97 19.85 -23.65
N SER A 500 48.51 20.16 -24.87
CA SER A 500 48.29 19.16 -25.94
C SER A 500 49.57 18.35 -26.20
N PRO A 501 49.50 17.01 -26.36
CA PRO A 501 48.31 16.18 -26.59
C PRO A 501 47.61 15.65 -25.31
N TYR A 502 48.00 16.09 -24.12
CA TYR A 502 47.54 15.50 -22.85
C TYR A 502 46.19 16.09 -22.40
N THR A 503 45.38 15.27 -21.71
CA THR A 503 44.07 15.68 -21.14
C THR A 503 43.99 15.27 -19.67
N CYS A 504 43.23 16.03 -18.87
CA CYS A 504 43.03 15.70 -17.46
C CYS A 504 41.98 14.59 -17.33
N GLN A 505 42.30 13.52 -16.59
CA GLN A 505 41.46 12.32 -16.43
C GLN A 505 41.22 12.06 -14.93
N VAL A 506 40.03 11.56 -14.59
CA VAL A 506 39.66 11.21 -13.21
C VAL A 506 39.91 9.73 -12.98
N GLU A 507 40.91 9.39 -12.17
CA GLU A 507 41.14 8.00 -11.78
C GLU A 507 40.07 7.52 -10.79
N ASN A 508 39.29 6.53 -11.21
CA ASN A 508 38.61 5.60 -10.31
C ASN A 508 39.07 4.19 -10.69
N MET A 509 39.88 3.55 -9.84
CA MET A 509 40.20 2.14 -10.03
C MET A 509 38.98 1.28 -9.72
N VAL A 510 38.56 0.46 -10.69
CA VAL A 510 38.62 -1.02 -10.69
C VAL A 510 38.13 -1.51 -12.07
N GLN A 511 39.04 -2.15 -12.82
CA GLN A 511 38.72 -3.10 -13.90
C GLN A 511 38.79 -4.53 -13.30
N VAL A 512 38.39 -5.64 -13.90
CA VAL A 512 38.04 -6.03 -15.29
C VAL A 512 36.77 -6.94 -15.20
N PHE A 513 36.24 -7.67 -16.19
CA PHE A 513 36.66 -8.10 -17.53
C PHE A 513 35.48 -8.00 -18.52
N ALA A 514 35.67 -8.42 -19.78
CA ALA A 514 34.62 -8.59 -20.78
C ALA A 514 34.81 -9.92 -21.55
N ALA A 515 33.71 -10.49 -22.03
CA ALA A 515 33.72 -11.53 -23.06
C ALA A 515 32.52 -11.32 -24.01
N THR A 516 32.77 -11.37 -25.31
CA THR A 516 31.84 -11.06 -26.41
C THR A 516 31.27 -12.34 -27.05
N VAL A 517 30.07 -12.25 -27.65
CA VAL A 517 29.69 -12.84 -28.96
C VAL A 517 28.36 -12.20 -29.43
N VAL A 518 28.06 -12.27 -30.73
CA VAL A 518 27.13 -11.40 -31.48
C VAL A 518 26.05 -12.21 -32.23
N ALA A 519 24.93 -11.53 -32.56
CA ALA A 519 23.84 -11.93 -33.47
C ALA A 519 22.77 -12.90 -32.87
N ALA A 520 21.51 -12.91 -33.32
CA ALA A 520 20.90 -12.24 -34.48
C ALA A 520 19.49 -11.67 -34.17
N ALA A 521 18.99 -10.80 -35.04
CA ALA A 521 17.61 -10.29 -34.96
C ALA A 521 16.60 -11.27 -35.60
N ALA A 522 15.45 -11.45 -34.94
CA ALA A 522 14.22 -11.96 -35.53
C ALA A 522 13.03 -11.24 -34.87
N ALA A 523 11.95 -11.04 -35.63
CA ALA A 523 10.86 -10.14 -35.24
C ALA A 523 9.67 -10.85 -34.58
N THR A 524 8.81 -10.02 -33.96
CA THR A 524 7.42 -10.27 -33.54
C THR A 524 7.13 -11.41 -32.55
N ASP A 525 6.81 -11.03 -31.32
CA ASP A 525 5.43 -11.19 -30.84
C ASP A 525 5.02 -9.97 -29.97
N LEU A 526 3.72 -9.68 -29.89
CA LEU A 526 3.15 -8.46 -29.29
C LEU A 526 2.80 -8.58 -27.78
N SER A 527 3.26 -9.64 -27.11
CA SER A 527 2.83 -10.07 -25.77
C SER A 527 3.83 -9.84 -24.63
N ARG A 528 4.60 -8.74 -24.64
CA ARG A 528 5.48 -8.35 -23.50
C ARG A 528 5.35 -6.88 -23.08
N ARG A 529 4.16 -6.51 -22.58
CA ARG A 529 3.92 -5.23 -21.87
C ARG A 529 3.25 -5.41 -20.48
N GLN A 530 3.50 -6.53 -19.81
CA GLN A 530 3.48 -6.55 -18.35
C GLN A 530 4.77 -5.88 -17.85
N SER A 531 4.66 -4.98 -16.87
CA SER A 531 5.85 -4.36 -16.28
C SER A 531 6.49 -5.29 -15.25
N SER A 532 7.82 -5.29 -15.20
CA SER A 532 8.59 -6.00 -14.16
C SER A 532 8.33 -5.50 -12.74
N SER A 533 7.53 -4.43 -12.57
CA SER A 533 7.14 -3.89 -11.28
C SER A 533 6.09 -4.75 -10.57
N THR A 534 5.11 -5.35 -11.26
CA THR A 534 3.97 -6.06 -10.63
C THR A 534 4.03 -7.59 -10.81
N THR A 535 5.19 -8.11 -11.21
CA THR A 535 5.37 -9.52 -11.56
C THR A 535 6.36 -10.19 -10.61
N ALA A 536 5.91 -11.19 -9.85
CA ALA A 536 6.79 -12.13 -9.16
C ALA A 536 7.28 -13.21 -10.14
N VAL A 537 8.46 -13.77 -9.89
CA VAL A 537 9.12 -14.75 -10.77
C VAL A 537 9.50 -16.01 -9.98
N VAL A 538 9.27 -17.18 -10.58
CA VAL A 538 9.75 -18.48 -10.13
C VAL A 538 10.68 -19.04 -11.21
N ASP A 539 11.93 -19.36 -10.86
CA ASP A 539 12.88 -20.03 -11.75
C ASP A 539 13.07 -21.48 -11.33
N LEU A 540 12.48 -22.40 -12.10
CA LEU A 540 12.52 -23.84 -11.83
C LEU A 540 13.88 -24.49 -12.13
N SER A 541 14.84 -23.77 -12.71
CA SER A 541 16.18 -24.31 -12.98
C SER A 541 17.12 -24.28 -11.78
N THR A 542 16.86 -23.41 -10.80
CA THR A 542 17.75 -23.17 -9.67
C THR A 542 17.26 -23.89 -8.40
N ASN A 543 17.81 -25.07 -8.13
CA ASN A 543 17.55 -25.82 -6.90
C ASN A 543 18.27 -25.19 -5.69
N ARG A 544 17.52 -24.81 -4.65
CA ARG A 544 18.00 -24.17 -3.40
C ARG A 544 18.00 -25.11 -2.17
N GLY A 545 18.01 -26.42 -2.41
CA GLY A 545 18.01 -27.46 -1.39
C GLY A 545 16.62 -27.74 -0.81
N ALA A 546 16.57 -28.58 0.23
CA ALA A 546 15.34 -28.93 0.93
C ALA A 546 14.63 -27.70 1.53
N THR A 547 13.36 -27.87 1.88
CA THR A 547 12.57 -26.89 2.66
C THR A 547 13.16 -26.72 4.06
N LYS A 548 12.96 -25.54 4.67
CA LYS A 548 13.59 -25.18 5.95
C LYS A 548 12.64 -24.66 7.02
N HIS A 549 11.39 -24.36 6.69
CA HIS A 549 10.35 -23.90 7.63
C HIS A 549 10.79 -22.66 8.44
N LEU A 550 11.56 -21.78 7.81
CA LEU A 550 12.23 -20.64 8.46
C LEU A 550 11.28 -19.59 9.07
N ALA A 551 10.00 -19.64 8.73
CA ALA A 551 8.95 -18.76 9.24
C ALA A 551 8.10 -19.42 10.33
N SER A 552 8.28 -20.71 10.59
CA SER A 552 7.45 -21.51 11.52
C SER A 552 7.88 -21.31 12.97
N GLY A 553 7.80 -20.07 13.43
CA GLY A 553 8.06 -19.71 14.81
C GLY A 553 7.40 -18.41 15.23
N PHE A 554 7.29 -18.23 16.54
CA PHE A 554 6.58 -17.11 17.16
C PHE A 554 7.13 -16.80 18.56
N ILE A 555 6.91 -15.57 19.03
CA ILE A 555 7.25 -15.14 20.39
C ILE A 555 6.12 -15.48 21.37
N TYR A 556 6.50 -15.98 22.56
CA TYR A 556 5.62 -16.53 23.60
C TYR A 556 4.65 -17.59 23.05
N GLY A 557 3.36 -17.50 23.36
CA GLY A 557 2.29 -18.29 22.72
C GLY A 557 2.15 -19.74 23.17
N ILE A 558 3.02 -20.24 24.06
CA ILE A 558 2.99 -21.60 24.62
C ILE A 558 2.64 -21.54 26.12
N PRO A 559 1.56 -22.22 26.57
CA PRO A 559 1.17 -22.21 27.97
C PRO A 559 2.11 -23.08 28.81
N ASP A 560 2.34 -22.67 30.06
CA ASP A 560 3.18 -23.40 31.02
C ASP A 560 2.71 -24.86 31.26
N ASN A 561 1.44 -25.15 30.99
CA ASN A 561 0.93 -26.52 30.87
C ASN A 561 1.28 -27.11 29.49
N GLU A 562 2.39 -27.84 29.44
CA GLU A 562 2.98 -28.48 28.25
C GLU A 562 2.03 -29.39 27.45
N THR A 563 0.89 -29.79 28.03
CA THR A 563 -0.10 -30.69 27.41
C THR A 563 -1.38 -29.98 26.99
N GLN A 564 -1.49 -28.66 27.20
CA GLN A 564 -2.73 -27.91 26.98
C GLN A 564 -3.07 -27.75 25.50
N ILE A 565 -2.09 -27.41 24.67
CA ILE A 565 -2.23 -27.34 23.22
C ILE A 565 -1.94 -28.75 22.65
N PRO A 566 -2.89 -29.39 21.94
CA PRO A 566 -2.66 -30.70 21.33
C PRO A 566 -1.45 -30.74 20.37
N ASP A 567 -0.65 -31.80 20.45
CA ASP A 567 0.60 -31.98 19.71
C ASP A 567 0.48 -31.76 18.19
N HIS A 568 -0.67 -32.08 17.59
CA HIS A 568 -0.87 -31.94 16.15
C HIS A 568 -0.77 -30.48 15.67
N TRP A 569 -1.10 -29.49 16.51
CA TRP A 569 -0.94 -28.07 16.15
C TRP A 569 0.52 -27.69 15.94
N TYR A 570 1.45 -28.27 16.70
CA TYR A 570 2.89 -28.05 16.50
C TYR A 570 3.41 -28.80 15.27
N THR A 571 3.02 -30.07 15.10
CA THR A 571 3.52 -30.89 13.99
C THR A 571 2.98 -30.46 12.63
N ASN A 572 1.73 -30.02 12.55
CA ASN A 572 1.09 -29.66 11.29
C ASN A 572 1.65 -28.34 10.74
N MET A 573 1.95 -27.34 11.58
CA MET A 573 2.59 -26.09 11.13
C MET A 573 4.11 -26.20 10.88
N GLY A 574 4.72 -27.35 11.20
CA GLY A 574 6.17 -27.53 11.13
C GLY A 574 6.92 -26.60 12.07
N PHE A 575 6.52 -26.57 13.35
CA PHE A 575 7.05 -25.66 14.35
C PHE A 575 8.56 -25.86 14.62
N GLU A 576 9.36 -24.82 14.34
CA GLU A 576 10.82 -24.84 14.41
C GLU A 576 11.41 -23.86 15.45
N TYR A 577 10.73 -22.76 15.80
CA TYR A 577 11.30 -21.73 16.68
C TYR A 577 10.30 -21.16 17.69
N ASN A 578 10.75 -20.94 18.92
CA ASN A 578 9.99 -20.19 19.93
C ASN A 578 10.91 -19.28 20.74
N ARG A 579 10.39 -18.12 21.17
CA ARG A 579 11.15 -17.10 21.89
C ARG A 579 10.39 -16.65 23.14
N GLY A 580 11.01 -16.68 24.32
CA GLY A 580 10.33 -16.34 25.56
C GLY A 580 11.20 -16.36 26.82
N GLY A 581 10.71 -15.73 27.89
CA GLY A 581 11.33 -15.74 29.22
C GLY A 581 10.32 -15.61 30.39
N GLY A 582 9.05 -15.95 30.15
CA GLY A 582 7.97 -15.84 31.14
C GLY A 582 7.39 -14.44 31.33
N ALA A 583 7.41 -13.57 30.30
CA ALA A 583 6.90 -12.20 30.35
C ALA A 583 5.51 -12.05 31.02
N GLN A 584 5.26 -10.93 31.69
CA GLN A 584 3.95 -10.52 32.22
C GLN A 584 3.27 -11.48 33.23
N MET A 585 4.03 -12.36 33.88
CA MET A 585 3.54 -13.15 35.02
C MET A 585 3.46 -12.30 36.31
N ASP A 586 2.35 -12.45 37.04
CA ASP A 586 2.08 -11.84 38.35
C ASP A 586 2.90 -12.46 39.50
N ALA A 587 2.84 -11.84 40.68
CA ALA A 587 3.39 -12.41 41.92
C ALA A 587 2.78 -13.80 42.20
N PRO A 588 3.58 -14.82 42.59
CA PRO A 588 4.97 -14.74 43.05
C PRO A 588 6.01 -15.06 41.95
N ASN A 589 5.78 -14.65 40.70
CA ASN A 589 6.60 -14.99 39.53
C ASN A 589 7.09 -13.76 38.75
N ARG A 590 7.44 -12.63 39.39
CA ARG A 590 7.77 -11.36 38.70
C ARG A 590 9.22 -11.18 38.22
N GLY A 591 10.07 -12.18 38.39
CA GLY A 591 11.49 -12.13 37.97
C GLY A 591 12.48 -11.65 39.05
N TRP A 592 13.76 -11.65 38.69
CA TRP A 592 14.91 -11.45 39.58
C TRP A 592 14.86 -10.20 40.45
N VAL A 593 14.45 -9.05 39.92
CA VAL A 593 14.44 -7.78 40.67
C VAL A 593 13.48 -7.80 41.88
N TRP A 594 12.56 -8.77 41.93
CA TRP A 594 11.66 -9.01 43.06
C TRP A 594 12.16 -10.11 44.03
N GLY A 595 13.28 -10.76 43.71
CA GLY A 595 13.98 -11.74 44.55
C GLY A 595 13.97 -13.17 43.99
N LEU A 596 14.81 -14.03 44.58
CA LEU A 596 15.08 -15.39 44.06
C LEU A 596 13.84 -16.30 43.93
N ASN A 597 12.79 -16.08 44.74
CA ASN A 597 11.55 -16.85 44.59
C ASN A 597 10.74 -16.40 43.35
N GLU A 598 10.77 -15.11 43.02
CA GLU A 598 10.06 -14.52 41.89
C GLU A 598 10.77 -14.83 40.56
N TYR A 599 12.11 -14.91 40.60
CA TYR A 599 12.95 -15.46 39.54
C TYR A 599 12.58 -16.92 39.19
N LYS A 600 12.38 -17.80 40.18
CA LYS A 600 12.11 -19.22 39.94
C LYS A 600 10.84 -19.45 39.12
N GLY A 601 9.82 -18.62 39.31
CA GLY A 601 8.60 -18.65 38.50
C GLY A 601 8.87 -18.41 37.01
N ARG A 602 9.58 -17.31 36.69
CA ARG A 602 10.00 -16.99 35.31
C ARG A 602 10.87 -18.08 34.70
N PHE A 603 11.84 -18.58 35.46
CA PHE A 603 12.70 -19.67 34.99
C PHE A 603 11.90 -20.95 34.70
N GLN A 604 10.91 -21.31 35.55
CA GLN A 604 10.09 -22.49 35.33
C GLN A 604 9.18 -22.38 34.09
N SER A 605 8.62 -21.21 33.82
CA SER A 605 7.88 -20.93 32.56
C SER A 605 8.81 -21.04 31.33
N THR A 606 9.98 -20.42 31.41
CA THR A 606 11.04 -20.49 30.39
C THR A 606 11.46 -21.95 30.11
N LEU A 607 11.62 -22.75 31.16
CA LEU A 607 11.96 -24.17 31.08
C LEU A 607 10.83 -25.00 30.42
N SER A 608 9.57 -24.75 30.78
CA SER A 608 8.40 -25.41 30.16
C SER A 608 8.35 -25.12 28.65
N ASN A 609 8.47 -23.84 28.26
CA ASN A 609 8.51 -23.43 26.85
C ASN A 609 9.70 -24.06 26.10
N TYR A 610 10.90 -24.13 26.72
CA TYR A 610 12.04 -24.88 26.15
C TYR A 610 11.72 -26.37 25.96
N GLN A 611 11.13 -27.03 26.95
CA GLN A 611 10.81 -28.46 26.91
C GLN A 611 9.80 -28.79 25.80
N VAL A 612 8.75 -27.98 25.65
CA VAL A 612 7.81 -28.07 24.52
C VAL A 612 8.52 -27.83 23.18
N THR A 613 9.39 -26.82 23.10
CA THR A 613 10.14 -26.51 21.87
C THR A 613 11.05 -27.67 21.44
N ARG A 614 11.79 -28.27 22.39
CA ARG A 614 12.64 -29.44 22.11
C ARG A 614 11.86 -30.72 21.83
N LYS A 615 10.66 -30.89 22.40
CA LYS A 615 9.76 -32.04 22.11
C LYS A 615 9.48 -32.16 20.60
N PHE A 616 9.37 -31.04 19.90
CA PHE A 616 9.14 -30.99 18.45
C PHE A 616 10.41 -30.77 17.62
N GLY A 617 11.60 -30.79 18.25
CA GLY A 617 12.90 -30.65 17.57
C GLY A 617 13.36 -29.21 17.33
N GLY A 618 12.52 -28.22 17.61
CA GLY A 618 12.78 -26.80 17.38
C GLY A 618 13.85 -26.18 18.28
N THR A 619 14.18 -24.92 17.99
CA THR A 619 15.19 -24.10 18.66
C THR A 619 14.51 -23.06 19.55
N PHE A 620 14.91 -22.99 20.83
CA PHE A 620 14.34 -22.05 21.78
C PHE A 620 15.23 -20.81 21.94
N ILE A 621 14.62 -19.64 22.04
CA ILE A 621 15.31 -18.36 22.21
C ILE A 621 14.95 -17.78 23.58
N ILE A 622 15.91 -17.82 24.49
CA ILE A 622 15.74 -17.41 25.89
C ILE A 622 15.77 -15.89 25.97
N LEU A 623 14.77 -15.27 26.59
CA LEU A 623 14.71 -13.83 26.88
C LEU A 623 15.12 -13.51 28.34
N PRO A 624 16.36 -13.07 28.61
CA PRO A 624 16.83 -12.84 29.97
C PRO A 624 16.21 -11.61 30.63
N HIS A 625 15.75 -10.62 29.86
CA HIS A 625 15.12 -9.41 30.41
C HIS A 625 13.75 -9.71 31.06
N ASP A 626 12.99 -10.69 30.56
CA ASP A 626 11.76 -11.16 31.21
C ASP A 626 12.04 -11.86 32.54
N ILE A 627 13.09 -12.69 32.57
CA ILE A 627 13.53 -13.45 33.75
C ILE A 627 14.14 -12.49 34.79
N TRP A 628 14.79 -11.42 34.34
CA TRP A 628 15.20 -10.29 35.18
C TRP A 628 14.00 -9.56 35.79
N GLY A 629 12.91 -9.43 35.03
CA GLY A 629 11.67 -8.77 35.46
C GLY A 629 11.48 -7.38 34.84
N THR A 630 11.89 -7.17 33.59
CA THR A 630 11.64 -5.94 32.80
C THR A 630 10.95 -6.31 31.49
N ASP A 631 9.60 -6.37 31.55
CA ASP A 631 8.73 -7.01 30.56
C ASP A 631 7.53 -6.11 30.15
N HIS A 632 7.75 -4.79 30.13
CA HIS A 632 6.74 -3.73 30.08
C HIS A 632 5.82 -3.63 31.31
N THR A 633 5.19 -4.74 31.74
CA THR A 633 4.19 -4.74 32.83
C THR A 633 4.79 -4.47 34.22
N ASN A 634 5.94 -5.07 34.52
CA ASN A 634 6.64 -4.93 35.79
C ASN A 634 7.85 -3.99 35.63
N SER A 635 7.63 -2.74 35.19
CA SER A 635 8.72 -1.81 34.93
C SER A 635 9.61 -1.55 36.15
N SER A 636 10.81 -2.15 36.14
CA SER A 636 11.80 -2.01 37.21
C SER A 636 12.38 -0.58 37.28
N THR A 637 12.62 -0.09 38.48
CA THR A 637 13.47 1.09 38.72
C THR A 637 14.96 0.73 38.81
N HIS A 638 15.28 -0.55 39.00
CA HIS A 638 16.61 -1.11 39.15
C HIS A 638 17.10 -1.75 37.84
N TRP A 639 18.17 -1.21 37.27
CA TRP A 639 18.72 -1.64 35.97
C TRP A 639 20.17 -2.14 36.12
N PRO A 640 20.61 -3.10 35.28
CA PRO A 640 21.99 -3.58 35.28
C PRO A 640 23.01 -2.45 35.09
N GLY A 641 24.00 -2.37 35.97
CA GLY A 641 25.07 -1.36 35.90
C GLY A 641 24.72 0.00 36.51
N ASP A 642 23.59 0.13 37.20
CA ASP A 642 23.19 1.39 37.83
C ASP A 642 24.23 1.89 38.83
N ASN A 643 24.62 3.16 38.68
CA ASN A 643 25.72 3.80 39.43
C ASN A 643 27.08 3.10 39.25
N GLY A 644 27.25 2.29 38.20
CA GLY A 644 28.44 1.46 37.97
C GLY A 644 28.45 0.14 38.75
N ASP A 645 27.37 -0.20 39.46
CA ASP A 645 27.24 -1.47 40.18
C ASP A 645 26.62 -2.55 39.28
N TRP A 646 27.42 -3.57 39.00
CA TRP A 646 27.03 -4.73 38.20
C TRP A 646 26.73 -5.98 39.06
N SER A 647 26.93 -5.92 40.38
CA SER A 647 26.91 -7.09 41.27
C SER A 647 25.60 -7.90 41.22
N SER A 648 24.45 -7.22 41.20
CA SER A 648 23.13 -7.88 41.09
C SER A 648 22.93 -8.55 39.73
N TYR A 649 23.42 -7.96 38.64
CA TYR A 649 23.29 -8.52 37.30
C TYR A 649 24.29 -9.67 37.05
N ASP A 650 25.52 -9.55 37.54
CA ASP A 650 26.49 -10.64 37.50
C ASP A 650 25.97 -11.85 38.32
N ALA A 651 25.35 -11.62 39.48
CA ALA A 651 24.73 -12.67 40.30
C ALA A 651 23.49 -13.30 39.65
N PHE A 652 22.64 -12.49 39.00
CA PHE A 652 21.53 -12.98 38.17
C PHE A 652 22.03 -13.88 37.05
N LEU A 653 23.06 -13.44 36.32
CA LEU A 653 23.59 -14.17 35.18
C LEU A 653 24.25 -15.48 35.63
N ASP A 654 24.99 -15.48 36.74
CA ASP A 654 25.55 -16.71 37.31
C ASP A 654 24.46 -17.70 37.77
N GLN A 655 23.35 -17.22 38.34
CA GLN A 655 22.19 -18.07 38.67
C GLN A 655 21.53 -18.63 37.39
N LEU A 656 21.22 -17.78 36.41
CA LEU A 656 20.54 -18.17 35.18
C LEU A 656 21.36 -19.16 34.36
N LEU A 657 22.66 -18.92 34.18
CA LEU A 657 23.55 -19.85 33.49
C LEU A 657 23.74 -21.16 34.27
N SER A 658 23.73 -21.12 35.61
CA SER A 658 23.71 -22.33 36.43
C SER A 658 22.45 -23.17 36.20
N ASP A 659 21.27 -22.55 36.23
CA ASP A 659 19.98 -23.24 36.10
C ASP A 659 19.74 -23.75 34.67
N ILE A 660 20.16 -23.01 33.64
CA ILE A 660 20.22 -23.47 32.24
C ILE A 660 21.03 -24.76 32.13
N LYS A 661 22.22 -24.82 32.73
CA LYS A 661 23.05 -26.04 32.73
C LYS A 661 22.43 -27.17 33.53
N ALA A 662 21.90 -26.89 34.73
CA ALA A 662 21.26 -27.87 35.58
C ALA A 662 20.00 -28.50 34.94
N SER A 663 19.32 -27.73 34.08
CA SER A 663 18.10 -28.14 33.37
C SER A 663 18.37 -28.65 31.94
N ASN A 664 19.64 -28.78 31.53
CA ASN A 664 20.07 -29.18 30.18
C ASN A 664 19.53 -28.29 29.04
N MET A 665 19.31 -27.00 29.29
CA MET A 665 18.77 -26.02 28.33
C MET A 665 19.80 -25.47 27.33
N VAL A 666 20.95 -26.14 27.14
CA VAL A 666 22.05 -25.65 26.28
C VAL A 666 21.86 -26.07 24.82
N ASP A 667 21.25 -27.24 24.59
CA ASP A 667 21.07 -27.83 23.27
C ASP A 667 19.94 -27.12 22.50
N HIS A 668 20.19 -26.75 21.23
CA HIS A 668 19.26 -25.95 20.41
C HIS A 668 18.70 -24.70 21.13
N SER A 669 19.57 -23.96 21.82
CA SER A 669 19.22 -22.70 22.47
C SER A 669 19.97 -21.50 21.90
N VAL A 670 19.27 -20.38 21.79
CA VAL A 670 19.83 -19.04 21.53
C VAL A 670 19.62 -18.19 22.78
N PHE A 671 20.67 -17.52 23.25
CA PHE A 671 20.62 -16.59 24.38
C PHE A 671 20.51 -15.15 23.87
N ASP A 672 19.34 -14.54 24.09
CA ASP A 672 18.95 -13.30 23.44
C ASP A 672 19.08 -12.11 24.38
N ILE A 673 20.31 -11.59 24.51
CA ILE A 673 20.80 -10.91 25.72
C ILE A 673 19.85 -9.85 26.32
N TRP A 674 19.20 -9.02 25.50
CA TRP A 674 18.19 -8.05 25.95
C TRP A 674 17.29 -7.60 24.80
N ASN A 675 15.96 -7.69 24.93
CA ASN A 675 15.03 -7.25 23.88
C ASN A 675 14.83 -5.73 23.89
N GLU A 676 14.64 -5.15 22.70
CA GLU A 676 14.31 -3.75 22.46
C GLU A 676 15.01 -2.71 23.37
N PRO A 677 16.36 -2.78 23.55
CA PRO A 677 17.05 -1.84 24.44
C PRO A 677 17.04 -0.40 23.91
N ASP A 678 16.65 -0.20 22.65
CA ASP A 678 16.37 1.08 22.02
C ASP A 678 14.98 1.68 22.36
N ILE A 679 14.14 0.95 23.11
CA ILE A 679 12.84 1.40 23.58
C ILE A 679 12.83 1.53 25.12
N SER A 680 12.46 2.71 25.61
CA SER A 680 12.70 3.13 27.01
C SER A 680 11.95 2.34 28.09
N ILE A 681 10.86 1.65 27.74
CA ILE A 681 10.12 0.75 28.64
C ILE A 681 10.81 -0.60 28.84
N PHE A 682 11.64 -1.04 27.89
CA PHE A 682 12.44 -2.26 27.97
C PHE A 682 13.89 -1.97 28.38
N TRP A 683 14.38 -0.74 28.19
CA TRP A 683 15.67 -0.28 28.73
C TRP A 683 15.71 1.23 28.98
N ALA A 684 15.69 1.62 30.26
CA ALA A 684 15.66 3.03 30.67
C ALA A 684 17.04 3.67 30.90
N ARG A 685 18.09 3.20 30.20
CA ARG A 685 19.50 3.62 30.41
C ARG A 685 20.23 3.93 29.10
N SER A 686 21.46 4.42 29.20
CA SER A 686 22.24 4.80 28.02
C SER A 686 22.60 3.60 27.14
N SER A 687 22.79 3.84 25.83
CA SER A 687 23.28 2.82 24.90
C SER A 687 24.69 2.32 25.25
N ALA A 688 25.53 3.16 25.86
CA ALA A 688 26.84 2.75 26.36
C ALA A 688 26.74 1.73 27.51
N GLN A 689 25.83 1.94 28.47
CA GLN A 689 25.57 1.01 29.56
C GLN A 689 24.99 -0.31 29.05
N TRP A 690 24.12 -0.27 28.03
CA TRP A 690 23.63 -1.49 27.37
C TRP A 690 24.73 -2.23 26.59
N VAL A 691 25.61 -1.52 25.87
CA VAL A 691 26.77 -2.13 25.19
C VAL A 691 27.71 -2.81 26.20
N GLU A 692 27.88 -2.25 27.40
CA GLU A 692 28.61 -2.91 28.48
C GLU A 692 27.89 -4.18 28.94
N LEU A 693 26.57 -4.15 29.21
CA LEU A 693 25.77 -5.34 29.53
C LEU A 693 25.91 -6.43 28.45
N TYR A 694 25.77 -6.06 27.18
CA TYR A 694 25.89 -6.97 26.05
C TYR A 694 27.27 -7.66 26.03
N THR A 695 28.32 -6.86 26.18
CA THR A 695 29.71 -7.32 26.19
C THR A 695 30.00 -8.25 27.38
N ARG A 696 29.60 -7.85 28.60
CA ARG A 696 29.78 -8.65 29.83
C ARG A 696 29.09 -10.01 29.71
N THR A 697 27.86 -10.02 29.21
CA THR A 697 27.04 -11.22 29.10
C THR A 697 27.60 -12.19 28.06
N HIS A 698 27.97 -11.68 26.87
CA HIS A 698 28.60 -12.48 25.82
C HIS A 698 29.91 -13.12 26.33
N GLN A 699 30.79 -12.32 26.94
CA GLN A 699 32.07 -12.80 27.48
C GLN A 699 31.87 -13.81 28.62
N ARG A 700 30.87 -13.62 29.50
CA ARG A 700 30.54 -14.59 30.55
C ARG A 700 30.13 -15.94 29.93
N ILE A 701 29.19 -15.94 28.99
CA ILE A 701 28.74 -17.16 28.30
C ILE A 701 29.90 -17.86 27.59
N ARG A 702 30.73 -17.10 26.86
CA ARG A 702 31.88 -17.65 26.10
C ARG A 702 33.09 -18.00 26.95
N SER A 703 33.09 -17.68 28.25
CA SER A 703 34.11 -18.13 29.20
C SER A 703 33.82 -19.52 29.79
N ASP A 704 32.59 -20.02 29.68
CA ASP A 704 32.20 -21.36 30.12
C ASP A 704 32.06 -22.32 28.92
N SER A 705 32.98 -23.27 28.80
CA SER A 705 32.99 -24.24 27.70
C SER A 705 31.76 -25.16 27.67
N ALA A 706 31.03 -25.30 28.78
CA ALA A 706 29.77 -26.03 28.82
C ALA A 706 28.64 -25.33 28.04
N LEU A 707 28.78 -24.03 27.74
CA LEU A 707 27.80 -23.23 27.00
C LEU A 707 28.17 -23.03 25.52
N ASN A 708 29.23 -23.69 25.02
CA ASN A 708 29.70 -23.52 23.65
C ASN A 708 28.68 -23.90 22.56
N ALA A 709 27.71 -24.76 22.86
CA ALA A 709 26.64 -25.13 21.93
C ALA A 709 25.48 -24.11 21.91
N MET A 710 25.34 -23.29 22.96
CA MET A 710 24.32 -22.24 23.02
C MET A 710 24.77 -21.04 22.17
N GLN A 711 23.94 -20.65 21.21
CA GLN A 711 24.20 -19.50 20.32
C GLN A 711 23.85 -18.18 21.03
N ILE A 712 24.40 -17.07 20.55
CA ILE A 712 24.11 -15.72 21.04
C ILE A 712 23.62 -14.86 19.87
N SER A 713 22.50 -14.17 20.07
CA SER A 713 21.94 -13.17 19.14
C SER A 713 22.25 -11.73 19.57
N GLY A 714 22.06 -10.78 18.66
CA GLY A 714 22.19 -9.35 18.93
C GLY A 714 22.14 -8.52 17.64
N PRO A 715 21.91 -7.20 17.70
CA PRO A 715 21.72 -6.36 18.89
C PRO A 715 20.29 -6.36 19.44
N THR A 716 19.35 -7.05 18.78
CA THR A 716 17.97 -7.30 19.25
C THR A 716 17.20 -6.01 19.51
N LEU A 717 17.38 -5.09 18.57
CA LEU A 717 16.79 -3.77 18.51
C LEU A 717 15.42 -3.81 17.81
N ALA A 718 14.48 -3.02 18.32
CA ALA A 718 13.21 -2.76 17.64
C ALA A 718 13.44 -2.02 16.30
N TYR A 719 14.46 -1.19 16.23
CA TYR A 719 14.83 -0.49 15.00
C TYR A 719 15.80 -1.30 14.12
N ARG A 720 15.44 -1.36 12.83
CA ARG A 720 16.17 -2.05 11.75
C ARG A 720 17.59 -1.50 11.54
N PRO A 721 18.50 -2.29 10.93
CA PRO A 721 19.86 -1.86 10.59
C PRO A 721 19.89 -0.53 9.83
N SER A 722 20.60 0.46 10.35
CA SER A 722 20.78 1.76 9.70
C SER A 722 22.10 2.42 10.11
N SER A 723 22.78 3.05 9.14
CA SER A 723 23.99 3.84 9.36
C SER A 723 23.75 5.18 10.06
N SER A 724 22.50 5.63 10.16
CA SER A 724 22.11 6.80 10.96
C SER A 724 21.64 6.45 12.37
N ASN A 725 21.43 5.17 12.69
CA ASN A 725 21.04 4.74 14.03
C ASN A 725 22.29 4.61 14.94
N SER A 726 22.32 5.40 16.01
CA SER A 726 23.43 5.42 16.96
C SER A 726 23.54 4.14 17.80
N TRP A 727 22.45 3.39 18.02
CA TRP A 727 22.47 2.09 18.69
C TRP A 727 23.24 1.06 17.86
N TRP A 728 22.85 0.88 16.61
CA TRP A 728 23.54 -0.01 15.64
C TRP A 728 25.02 0.33 15.51
N THR A 729 25.33 1.59 15.21
CA THR A 729 26.72 2.01 14.93
C THR A 729 27.63 1.94 16.16
N SER A 730 27.12 2.28 17.35
CA SER A 730 27.90 2.14 18.61
C SER A 730 28.13 0.68 18.99
N TRP A 731 27.12 -0.18 18.81
CA TRP A 731 27.23 -1.61 19.10
C TRP A 731 28.22 -2.31 18.16
N LEU A 732 28.08 -2.12 16.85
CA LEU A 732 28.96 -2.71 15.84
C LEU A 732 30.43 -2.32 16.07
N GLN A 733 30.66 -1.06 16.46
CA GLN A 733 31.98 -0.56 16.82
C GLN A 733 32.56 -1.26 18.08
N ALA A 734 31.72 -1.53 19.07
CA ALA A 734 32.13 -2.09 20.36
C ALA A 734 32.29 -3.62 20.36
N ILE A 735 31.41 -4.38 19.68
CA ILE A 735 31.50 -5.85 19.69
C ILE A 735 32.81 -6.34 19.07
N LYS A 736 33.34 -5.63 18.06
CA LYS A 736 34.61 -5.97 17.44
C LYS A 736 35.80 -5.76 18.38
N SER A 737 35.87 -4.63 19.07
CA SER A 737 36.98 -4.34 20.00
C SER A 737 36.96 -5.23 21.25
N ASN A 738 35.79 -5.71 21.65
CA ASN A 738 35.61 -6.51 22.86
C ASN A 738 35.49 -8.03 22.59
N ASN A 739 35.72 -8.49 21.35
CA ASN A 739 35.56 -9.90 20.94
C ASN A 739 34.16 -10.48 21.27
N ALA A 740 33.12 -9.64 21.18
CA ALA A 740 31.74 -9.95 21.56
C ALA A 740 30.80 -10.08 20.34
N ILE A 741 31.31 -10.66 19.24
CA ILE A 741 30.53 -10.83 17.99
C ILE A 741 29.52 -11.98 18.19
N PRO A 742 28.22 -11.79 17.86
CA PRO A 742 27.23 -12.86 17.99
C PRO A 742 27.36 -13.95 16.93
N ASP A 743 26.59 -15.01 17.13
CA ASP A 743 26.38 -16.11 16.19
C ASP A 743 25.22 -15.82 15.22
N GLN A 744 24.26 -14.97 15.65
CA GLN A 744 23.14 -14.50 14.85
C GLN A 744 22.98 -12.97 14.92
N TYR A 745 22.64 -12.32 13.81
CA TYR A 745 22.20 -10.92 13.81
C TYR A 745 20.67 -10.85 13.90
N ALA A 746 20.15 -10.13 14.89
CA ALA A 746 18.72 -10.08 15.17
C ALA A 746 18.16 -8.66 15.37
N TYR A 747 16.97 -8.43 14.80
CA TYR A 747 16.23 -7.16 14.76
C TYR A 747 14.80 -7.33 14.22
N HIS A 748 13.93 -6.36 14.48
CA HIS A 748 12.50 -6.46 14.20
C HIS A 748 12.12 -6.00 12.78
N LEU A 749 11.06 -6.59 12.22
CA LEU A 749 10.41 -6.16 10.97
C LEU A 749 8.91 -5.91 11.18
N GLU A 750 8.62 -4.90 12.00
CA GLU A 750 7.27 -4.52 12.45
C GLU A 750 6.89 -3.09 12.01
N GLY A 751 7.57 -2.56 10.99
CA GLY A 751 7.20 -1.27 10.37
C GLY A 751 5.86 -1.33 9.63
N GLY A 752 5.45 -0.19 9.06
CA GLY A 752 4.34 -0.17 8.11
C GLY A 752 4.67 -0.89 6.79
N THR A 753 3.65 -1.32 6.05
CA THR A 753 3.81 -2.03 4.76
C THR A 753 4.48 -1.19 3.66
N THR A 754 4.46 0.15 3.80
CA THR A 754 5.11 1.10 2.90
C THR A 754 6.57 1.40 3.26
N ALA A 755 7.03 1.01 4.46
CA ALA A 755 8.38 1.31 4.93
C ALA A 755 9.41 0.47 4.16
N VAL A 756 10.31 1.15 3.45
CA VAL A 756 11.25 0.52 2.49
C VAL A 756 12.21 -0.45 3.17
N ASP A 757 12.61 -0.12 4.39
CA ASP A 757 13.47 -0.90 5.28
C ASP A 757 12.73 -2.06 5.99
N ASN A 758 11.39 -2.04 6.01
CA ASN A 758 10.55 -3.11 6.56
C ASN A 758 10.42 -4.30 5.60
N ASP A 759 11.57 -4.75 5.09
CA ASP A 759 11.76 -5.79 4.09
C ASP A 759 13.19 -6.35 4.22
N LEU A 760 13.33 -7.68 4.22
CA LEU A 760 14.63 -8.37 4.22
C LEU A 760 15.52 -7.96 3.05
N GLN A 761 14.97 -7.62 1.88
CA GLN A 761 15.74 -7.17 0.72
C GLN A 761 16.57 -5.91 1.02
N THR A 762 15.98 -4.95 1.73
CA THR A 762 16.62 -3.67 2.06
C THR A 762 17.41 -3.75 3.35
N SER A 763 16.86 -4.41 4.37
CA SER A 763 17.54 -4.54 5.67
C SER A 763 18.79 -5.42 5.58
N ASN A 764 18.78 -6.54 4.84
CA ASN A 764 19.98 -7.37 4.64
C ASN A 764 21.08 -6.62 3.87
N GLN A 765 20.72 -5.85 2.84
CA GLN A 765 21.68 -5.02 2.10
C GLN A 765 22.31 -3.96 3.01
N THR A 766 21.51 -3.34 3.87
CA THR A 766 21.96 -2.31 4.81
C THR A 766 22.84 -2.90 5.92
N LEU A 767 22.47 -4.07 6.47
CA LEU A 767 23.28 -4.83 7.41
C LEU A 767 24.61 -5.25 6.78
N GLY A 768 24.62 -5.87 5.60
CA GLY A 768 25.85 -6.29 4.92
C GLY A 768 26.82 -5.13 4.64
N ALA A 769 26.30 -3.94 4.31
CA ALA A 769 27.09 -2.72 4.18
C ALA A 769 27.71 -2.27 5.52
N LEU A 770 26.93 -2.32 6.61
CA LEU A 770 27.42 -2.02 7.96
C LEU A 770 28.47 -3.04 8.44
N LEU A 771 28.22 -4.34 8.27
CA LEU A 771 29.18 -5.40 8.61
C LEU A 771 30.49 -5.21 7.83
N SER A 772 30.41 -4.89 6.54
CA SER A 772 31.58 -4.55 5.72
C SER A 772 32.33 -3.31 6.24
N GLN A 773 31.60 -2.24 6.60
CA GLN A 773 32.17 -0.99 7.12
C GLN A 773 32.94 -1.21 8.44
N TYR A 774 32.36 -1.96 9.38
CA TYR A 774 33.02 -2.26 10.66
C TYR A 774 33.99 -3.46 10.57
N GLY A 775 34.00 -4.17 9.44
CA GLY A 775 34.82 -5.36 9.19
C GLY A 775 34.44 -6.52 10.12
N LEU A 776 33.15 -6.84 10.16
CA LEU A 776 32.51 -7.93 10.89
C LEU A 776 32.08 -9.03 9.91
N PRO A 777 32.02 -10.31 10.34
CA PRO A 777 31.59 -11.41 9.48
C PRO A 777 30.08 -11.39 9.25
N GLU A 778 29.62 -11.95 8.12
CA GLU A 778 28.22 -12.33 7.96
C GLU A 778 27.85 -13.48 8.91
N ARG A 779 26.59 -13.49 9.36
CA ARG A 779 26.02 -14.47 10.30
C ARG A 779 24.57 -14.79 9.89
N GLN A 780 24.00 -15.82 10.52
CA GLN A 780 22.58 -16.13 10.39
C GLN A 780 21.75 -14.90 10.77
N ILE A 781 20.78 -14.55 9.93
CA ILE A 781 19.82 -13.47 10.23
C ILE A 781 18.61 -14.09 10.91
N ASN A 782 18.16 -13.46 11.99
CA ASN A 782 17.01 -13.85 12.78
C ASN A 782 16.13 -12.62 13.02
N ILE A 783 15.02 -12.55 12.31
CA ILE A 783 14.01 -11.52 12.54
C ILE A 783 13.19 -11.97 13.74
N ASN A 784 13.61 -11.47 14.90
CA ASN A 784 13.19 -11.96 16.21
C ASN A 784 11.75 -11.56 16.56
N GLU A 785 11.19 -10.55 15.89
CA GLU A 785 9.76 -10.22 15.83
C GLU A 785 9.42 -9.64 14.43
N TYR A 786 8.33 -10.11 13.80
CA TYR A 786 7.81 -9.58 12.53
C TYR A 786 6.28 -9.54 12.47
N ALA A 787 5.75 -8.76 11.52
CA ALA A 787 4.34 -8.52 11.25
C ALA A 787 3.59 -7.83 12.42
N ASN A 788 3.25 -6.55 12.19
CA ASN A 788 2.24 -5.86 12.99
C ASN A 788 0.87 -6.54 12.85
N THR A 789 -0.07 -6.23 13.75
CA THR A 789 -1.43 -6.83 13.78
C THR A 789 -2.20 -6.75 12.46
N GLY A 790 -1.94 -5.74 11.61
CA GLY A 790 -2.58 -5.61 10.29
C GLY A 790 -1.95 -6.50 9.21
N GLU A 791 -0.73 -7.01 9.43
CA GLU A 791 -0.06 -7.98 8.56
C GLU A 791 -0.31 -9.45 8.97
N GLN A 792 -0.92 -9.69 10.14
CA GLN A 792 -1.22 -11.02 10.70
C GLN A 792 -2.50 -11.62 10.10
N VAL A 793 -2.45 -11.85 8.79
CA VAL A 793 -3.51 -12.43 7.95
C VAL A 793 -2.88 -13.38 6.91
N PRO A 794 -3.63 -14.31 6.30
CA PRO A 794 -3.06 -15.32 5.38
C PRO A 794 -2.16 -14.76 4.28
N ALA A 795 -2.57 -13.66 3.64
CA ALA A 795 -1.80 -12.99 2.58
C ALA A 795 -0.46 -12.43 3.08
N GLY A 796 -0.44 -11.88 4.30
CA GLY A 796 0.78 -11.42 4.96
C GLY A 796 1.70 -12.58 5.34
N ALA A 797 1.16 -13.66 5.89
CA ALA A 797 1.91 -14.86 6.23
C ALA A 797 2.63 -15.46 5.00
N ALA A 798 1.91 -15.65 3.89
CA ALA A 798 2.49 -16.16 2.64
C ALA A 798 3.58 -15.22 2.07
N TRP A 799 3.40 -13.90 2.20
CA TRP A 799 4.42 -12.91 1.78
C TRP A 799 5.68 -12.99 2.65
N TRP A 800 5.52 -13.10 3.97
CA TRP A 800 6.63 -13.24 4.92
C TRP A 800 7.38 -14.57 4.76
N ILE A 801 6.66 -15.69 4.63
CA ILE A 801 7.23 -17.02 4.30
C ILE A 801 8.14 -16.93 3.07
N ALA A 802 7.67 -16.28 1.99
CA ALA A 802 8.45 -16.09 0.77
C ALA A 802 9.76 -15.30 1.00
N ARG A 803 9.75 -14.29 1.87
CA ARG A 803 10.94 -13.50 2.23
C ARG A 803 11.93 -14.33 3.05
N PHE A 804 11.47 -15.03 4.09
CA PHE A 804 12.33 -15.86 4.95
C PHE A 804 13.00 -17.00 4.17
N GLU A 805 12.23 -17.73 3.36
CA GLU A 805 12.76 -18.81 2.51
C GLU A 805 13.66 -18.28 1.37
N ARG A 806 13.39 -17.08 0.82
CA ARG A 806 14.29 -16.45 -0.18
C ARG A 806 15.64 -16.08 0.41
N TYR A 807 15.67 -15.46 1.58
CA TYR A 807 16.88 -14.90 2.16
C TYR A 807 17.59 -15.82 3.16
N ASP A 808 17.09 -17.05 3.35
CA ASP A 808 17.58 -18.01 4.35
C ASP A 808 17.65 -17.40 5.76
N ALA A 809 16.69 -16.53 6.11
CA ALA A 809 16.60 -15.82 7.38
C ALA A 809 15.50 -16.45 8.25
N ILE A 810 15.77 -16.61 9.55
CA ILE A 810 14.78 -17.08 10.54
C ILE A 810 13.78 -15.95 10.78
N GLY A 811 12.50 -16.28 10.93
CA GLY A 811 11.42 -15.35 11.28
C GLY A 811 10.61 -15.87 12.47
N LEU A 812 10.44 -15.00 13.47
CA LEU A 812 9.58 -15.22 14.63
C LEU A 812 8.41 -14.23 14.58
N ARG A 813 7.19 -14.74 14.44
CA ARG A 813 5.97 -13.93 14.34
C ARG A 813 5.71 -13.21 15.66
N GLY A 814 5.47 -11.90 15.60
CA GLY A 814 5.21 -11.06 16.76
C GLY A 814 3.89 -11.43 17.48
N ASN A 815 3.82 -11.13 18.78
CA ASN A 815 2.68 -11.50 19.63
C ASN A 815 2.15 -10.26 20.36
N TRP A 816 0.99 -9.78 19.92
CA TRP A 816 0.41 -8.50 20.37
C TRP A 816 -0.55 -8.65 21.57
N ARG A 817 -0.44 -9.74 22.31
CA ARG A 817 -1.26 -10.05 23.49
C ARG A 817 -0.64 -9.54 24.80
N GLY A 818 -1.28 -9.85 25.92
CA GLY A 818 -0.80 -9.49 27.25
C GLY A 818 -1.46 -10.32 28.35
N GLY A 819 -0.83 -10.36 29.53
CA GLY A 819 -1.22 -11.26 30.61
C GLY A 819 -1.20 -12.73 30.17
N CYS A 820 -2.17 -13.54 30.60
CA CYS A 820 -2.14 -14.98 30.31
C CYS A 820 -2.31 -15.34 28.82
N THR A 821 -2.93 -14.50 27.98
CA THR A 821 -3.08 -14.80 26.55
C THR A 821 -1.80 -14.57 25.75
N LEU A 822 -0.80 -13.88 26.33
CA LEU A 822 0.55 -13.84 25.78
C LEU A 822 1.18 -15.24 25.72
N HIS A 823 0.86 -16.10 26.70
CA HIS A 823 1.34 -17.48 26.85
C HIS A 823 0.40 -18.49 26.22
N ASP A 824 -0.35 -18.13 25.19
CA ASP A 824 -1.35 -19.02 24.61
C ASP A 824 -1.54 -18.73 23.10
N LEU A 825 -2.35 -19.55 22.45
CA LEU A 825 -2.83 -19.33 21.09
C LEU A 825 -1.77 -19.29 19.97
N PHE A 826 -0.51 -19.67 20.21
CA PHE A 826 0.57 -19.54 19.22
C PHE A 826 0.65 -18.12 18.63
N ALA A 827 0.61 -17.09 19.50
CA ALA A 827 0.57 -15.68 19.09
C ALA A 827 -0.63 -15.32 18.19
N ASP A 828 -1.80 -15.95 18.37
CA ASP A 828 -3.00 -15.85 17.52
C ASP A 828 -2.93 -16.57 16.16
N LEU A 829 -2.04 -17.57 16.01
CA LEU A 829 -2.23 -18.61 14.99
C LEU A 829 -3.34 -19.61 15.41
N LEU A 830 -3.66 -19.73 16.69
CA LEU A 830 -4.82 -20.48 17.16
C LEU A 830 -5.87 -19.54 17.76
N THR A 831 -7.10 -20.05 17.86
CA THR A 831 -8.20 -19.44 18.62
C THR A 831 -8.86 -20.52 19.48
N LYS A 832 -9.91 -20.17 20.23
CA LYS A 832 -10.73 -21.13 20.99
C LYS A 832 -12.19 -20.93 20.67
N THR A 833 -12.93 -22.02 20.48
CA THR A 833 -14.33 -21.98 20.03
C THR A 833 -15.29 -21.33 21.04
N SER A 834 -14.94 -21.39 22.32
CA SER A 834 -15.70 -20.86 23.45
C SER A 834 -15.37 -19.39 23.75
N ASN A 835 -14.09 -19.08 23.98
CA ASN A 835 -13.56 -17.73 24.19
C ASN A 835 -12.02 -17.74 24.04
N PRO A 836 -11.42 -17.02 23.08
CA PRO A 836 -9.97 -16.97 22.92
C PRO A 836 -9.23 -16.41 24.15
N ASN A 837 -9.90 -15.59 24.97
CA ASN A 837 -9.29 -15.04 26.19
C ASN A 837 -9.35 -16.00 27.40
N SER A 838 -9.87 -17.22 27.24
CA SER A 838 -9.95 -18.23 28.31
C SER A 838 -8.68 -19.09 28.33
N CYS A 839 -7.65 -18.61 29.02
CA CYS A 839 -6.31 -19.23 29.04
C CYS A 839 -6.26 -20.67 29.57
N GLY A 840 -7.28 -21.13 30.32
CA GLY A 840 -7.39 -22.51 30.81
C GLY A 840 -8.25 -23.45 29.96
N ALA A 841 -8.89 -22.95 28.90
CA ALA A 841 -9.72 -23.77 28.02
C ALA A 841 -8.88 -24.51 26.95
N THR A 842 -9.32 -25.68 26.52
CA THR A 842 -8.57 -26.60 25.64
C THR A 842 -9.23 -26.85 24.27
N ASP A 843 -10.29 -26.10 23.97
CA ASP A 843 -11.08 -26.18 22.73
C ASP A 843 -10.46 -25.35 21.59
N TYR A 844 -9.18 -25.61 21.33
CA TYR A 844 -8.40 -24.94 20.29
C TYR A 844 -8.97 -25.20 18.90
N ALA A 845 -8.94 -24.15 18.07
CA ALA A 845 -9.34 -24.15 16.68
C ALA A 845 -8.33 -23.30 15.87
N PRO A 846 -8.20 -23.51 14.55
CA PRO A 846 -7.26 -22.73 13.74
C PRO A 846 -7.76 -21.29 13.60
N ALA A 847 -6.88 -20.31 13.85
CA ALA A 847 -7.12 -18.92 13.42
C ALA A 847 -6.96 -18.83 11.89
N PRO A 848 -7.40 -17.74 11.23
CA PRO A 848 -7.48 -17.70 9.76
C PRO A 848 -6.11 -17.88 9.08
N GLU A 849 -5.03 -17.47 9.74
CA GLU A 849 -3.65 -17.55 9.24
C GLU A 849 -3.06 -18.97 9.30
N TYR A 850 -3.51 -19.83 10.24
CA TYR A 850 -2.88 -21.13 10.51
C TYR A 850 -2.85 -22.11 9.31
N PRO A 851 -3.92 -22.25 8.50
CA PRO A 851 -3.88 -23.13 7.32
C PRO A 851 -2.76 -22.80 6.33
N VAL A 852 -2.23 -21.56 6.32
CA VAL A 852 -1.06 -21.20 5.50
C VAL A 852 0.20 -21.90 6.00
N TYR A 853 0.45 -21.94 7.32
CA TYR A 853 1.60 -22.65 7.90
C TYR A 853 1.43 -24.17 7.80
N GLU A 854 0.20 -24.67 7.95
CA GLU A 854 -0.09 -26.09 7.73
C GLU A 854 0.24 -26.52 6.29
N TYR A 855 -0.22 -25.78 5.29
CA TYR A 855 0.11 -26.06 3.88
C TYR A 855 1.61 -25.85 3.57
N TYR A 856 2.24 -24.84 4.19
CA TYR A 856 3.67 -24.56 4.07
C TYR A 856 4.55 -25.73 4.55
N ASN A 857 4.14 -26.45 5.59
CA ASN A 857 4.86 -27.63 6.08
C ASN A 857 4.43 -28.94 5.38
N LEU A 858 3.11 -29.20 5.28
CA LEU A 858 2.60 -30.48 4.80
C LEU A 858 2.60 -30.64 3.27
N ASN A 859 2.46 -29.54 2.52
CA ASN A 859 2.29 -29.58 1.06
C ASN A 859 3.51 -29.05 0.29
N MET A 860 4.10 -27.93 0.73
CA MET A 860 5.28 -27.32 0.10
C MET A 860 6.57 -28.11 0.39
N THR A 861 6.63 -29.36 -0.07
CA THR A 861 7.71 -30.32 0.22
C THR A 861 8.71 -30.46 -0.94
N GLY A 862 9.75 -31.28 -0.75
CA GLY A 862 10.76 -31.55 -1.78
C GLY A 862 11.90 -30.54 -1.73
N HIS A 863 12.15 -29.81 -2.82
CA HIS A 863 13.20 -28.79 -2.87
C HIS A 863 12.68 -27.41 -3.25
N ARG A 864 13.25 -26.39 -2.62
CA ARG A 864 13.01 -24.97 -2.88
C ARG A 864 13.62 -24.60 -4.22
N VAL A 865 12.96 -23.71 -4.96
CA VAL A 865 13.52 -23.11 -6.18
C VAL A 865 13.87 -21.64 -5.98
N ALA A 866 14.55 -21.01 -6.94
CA ALA A 866 14.76 -19.57 -6.89
C ALA A 866 13.45 -18.84 -7.17
N THR A 867 13.16 -17.81 -6.37
CA THR A 867 12.03 -16.92 -6.58
C THR A 867 12.45 -15.46 -6.43
N GLN A 868 11.71 -14.57 -7.07
CA GLN A 868 11.85 -13.12 -6.96
C GLN A 868 10.47 -12.50 -6.71
N GLY A 869 10.35 -11.66 -5.68
CA GLY A 869 9.15 -10.85 -5.47
C GLY A 869 9.02 -9.78 -6.55
N SER A 870 7.83 -9.21 -6.67
CA SER A 870 7.56 -8.08 -7.57
C SER A 870 8.44 -6.85 -7.29
N GLY A 871 8.70 -6.05 -8.32
CA GLY A 871 9.49 -4.81 -8.20
C GLY A 871 8.82 -3.70 -7.36
N ASP A 872 7.50 -3.73 -7.18
CA ASP A 872 6.74 -2.89 -6.24
C ASP A 872 6.73 -3.47 -4.81
N ARG A 873 7.20 -4.71 -4.65
CA ARG A 873 7.28 -5.53 -3.42
C ARG A 873 5.92 -5.94 -2.83
N GLN A 874 4.84 -5.81 -3.59
CA GLN A 874 3.48 -6.11 -3.13
C GLN A 874 3.17 -7.61 -3.19
N ILE A 875 3.35 -8.26 -4.35
CA ILE A 875 3.25 -9.73 -4.47
C ILE A 875 4.60 -10.39 -4.19
N ASP A 876 4.55 -11.51 -3.47
CA ASP A 876 5.69 -12.40 -3.30
C ASP A 876 5.29 -13.87 -3.31
N VAL A 877 6.25 -14.73 -3.67
CA VAL A 877 6.06 -16.16 -3.91
C VAL A 877 7.17 -17.02 -3.30
N TYR A 878 6.75 -18.05 -2.58
CA TYR A 878 7.56 -19.20 -2.20
C TYR A 878 7.21 -20.36 -3.12
N ALA A 879 8.21 -21.08 -3.66
CA ALA A 879 7.96 -22.16 -4.61
C ALA A 879 8.84 -23.38 -4.33
N THR A 880 8.23 -24.56 -4.52
CA THR A 880 8.87 -25.87 -4.33
C THR A 880 8.56 -26.81 -5.50
N VAL A 881 9.47 -27.75 -5.73
CA VAL A 881 9.26 -28.90 -6.61
C VAL A 881 9.25 -30.15 -5.72
N GLY A 882 8.06 -30.69 -5.51
CA GLY A 882 7.81 -31.85 -4.68
C GLY A 882 8.37 -33.14 -5.26
N SER A 883 8.69 -34.08 -4.37
CA SER A 883 9.11 -35.45 -4.75
C SER A 883 7.97 -36.27 -5.39
N ASP A 884 6.72 -35.80 -5.23
CA ASP A 884 5.50 -36.29 -5.90
C ASP A 884 5.33 -35.79 -7.34
N GLY A 885 6.29 -34.99 -7.83
CA GLY A 885 6.26 -34.41 -9.17
C GLY A 885 5.25 -33.26 -9.31
N VAL A 886 4.88 -32.60 -8.23
CA VAL A 886 4.04 -31.39 -8.24
C VAL A 886 4.90 -30.17 -7.95
N VAL A 887 4.80 -29.16 -8.81
CA VAL A 887 5.32 -27.82 -8.54
C VAL A 887 4.26 -27.04 -7.79
N ARG A 888 4.63 -26.43 -6.67
CA ARG A 888 3.73 -25.66 -5.81
C ARG A 888 4.27 -24.25 -5.61
N VAL A 889 3.41 -23.25 -5.73
CA VAL A 889 3.73 -21.84 -5.53
C VAL A 889 2.76 -21.26 -4.51
N LEU A 890 3.24 -21.01 -3.29
CA LEU A 890 2.51 -20.27 -2.26
C LEU A 890 2.74 -18.77 -2.49
N CYS A 891 1.67 -17.99 -2.47
CA CYS A 891 1.63 -16.61 -2.92
C CYS A 891 0.91 -15.71 -1.91
N GLY A 892 1.56 -14.60 -1.54
CA GLY A 892 0.98 -13.55 -0.70
C GLY A 892 1.07 -12.19 -1.38
N VAL A 893 -0.01 -11.41 -1.31
CA VAL A 893 0.01 -9.98 -1.63
C VAL A 893 -0.02 -9.21 -0.31
N ARG A 894 0.92 -8.29 -0.10
CA ARG A 894 1.16 -7.63 1.18
C ARG A 894 0.10 -6.58 1.52
N ILE A 895 -1.03 -7.05 2.06
CA ILE A 895 -2.12 -6.25 2.65
C ILE A 895 -2.63 -5.18 1.66
N ASN A 896 -2.93 -5.62 0.45
CA ASN A 896 -3.32 -4.74 -0.65
C ASN A 896 -4.27 -5.48 -1.61
N THR A 897 -5.01 -4.75 -2.44
CA THR A 897 -5.91 -5.30 -3.47
C THR A 897 -5.50 -4.87 -4.87
N GLY A 898 -5.87 -5.65 -5.88
CA GLY A 898 -5.49 -5.38 -7.27
C GLY A 898 -5.19 -6.64 -8.08
N THR A 899 -4.33 -6.50 -9.09
CA THR A 899 -3.91 -7.61 -9.94
C THR A 899 -2.41 -7.60 -10.13
N TRP A 900 -1.77 -8.67 -9.67
CA TRP A 900 -0.36 -8.94 -9.87
C TRP A 900 -0.19 -10.15 -10.79
N TYR A 901 1.04 -10.49 -11.11
CA TYR A 901 1.36 -11.61 -12.00
C TYR A 901 2.42 -12.52 -11.39
N ILE A 902 2.31 -13.81 -11.68
CA ILE A 902 3.38 -14.78 -11.44
C ILE A 902 3.87 -15.25 -12.81
N THR A 903 5.18 -15.13 -13.04
CA THR A 903 5.88 -15.78 -14.15
C THR A 903 6.61 -17.00 -13.62
N ILE A 904 6.44 -18.14 -14.26
CA ILE A 904 7.17 -19.38 -13.97
C ILE A 904 8.05 -19.69 -15.18
N ASP A 905 9.34 -19.48 -15.00
CA ASP A 905 10.38 -19.69 -16.01
C ASP A 905 11.01 -21.09 -15.88
N ASN A 906 11.60 -21.53 -16.99
CA ASN A 906 12.36 -22.78 -17.11
C ASN A 906 11.53 -24.05 -16.86
N LEU A 907 10.31 -24.09 -17.39
CA LEU A 907 9.39 -25.24 -17.32
C LEU A 907 10.03 -26.57 -17.78
N SER A 908 10.95 -26.53 -18.73
CA SER A 908 11.71 -27.72 -19.18
C SER A 908 12.60 -28.35 -18.11
N SER A 909 13.00 -27.60 -17.08
CA SER A 909 13.79 -28.13 -15.96
C SER A 909 12.99 -29.13 -15.11
N VAL A 910 11.66 -29.04 -15.14
CA VAL A 910 10.74 -30.02 -14.56
C VAL A 910 10.08 -30.92 -15.62
N GLY A 911 10.75 -31.13 -16.76
CA GLY A 911 10.34 -32.10 -17.78
C GLY A 911 9.16 -31.72 -18.67
N LEU A 912 8.65 -30.48 -18.58
CA LEU A 912 7.62 -29.97 -19.48
C LEU A 912 8.23 -29.59 -20.85
N PRO A 913 7.46 -29.58 -21.96
CA PRO A 913 7.95 -29.00 -23.21
C PRO A 913 8.17 -27.48 -23.06
N THR A 914 8.84 -26.84 -24.03
CA THR A 914 9.09 -25.38 -24.00
C THR A 914 7.89 -24.54 -24.44
N SER A 915 6.80 -25.17 -24.88
CA SER A 915 5.53 -24.53 -25.24
C SER A 915 4.39 -25.55 -25.17
N GLY A 916 3.19 -25.11 -24.82
CA GLY A 916 2.01 -25.96 -24.70
C GLY A 916 0.90 -25.29 -23.90
N THR A 917 0.12 -26.09 -23.19
CA THR A 917 -0.90 -25.64 -22.22
C THR A 917 -0.59 -26.26 -20.86
N LEU A 918 -0.61 -25.46 -19.81
CA LEU A 918 -0.41 -25.88 -18.43
C LEU A 918 -1.71 -25.72 -17.65
N ASN A 919 -2.15 -26.79 -17.00
CA ASN A 919 -3.31 -26.74 -16.11
C ASN A 919 -2.82 -26.46 -14.70
N ILE A 920 -3.26 -25.34 -14.14
CA ILE A 920 -2.88 -24.86 -12.80
C ILE A 920 -4.10 -24.97 -11.89
N GLN A 921 -4.02 -25.81 -10.87
CA GLN A 921 -4.97 -25.86 -9.76
C GLN A 921 -4.72 -24.66 -8.86
N THR A 922 -5.79 -23.94 -8.49
CA THR A 922 -5.72 -22.76 -7.63
C THR A 922 -6.41 -23.03 -6.30
N TRP A 923 -5.78 -22.61 -5.21
CA TRP A 923 -6.30 -22.67 -3.85
C TRP A 923 -6.30 -21.28 -3.22
N GLY A 924 -7.28 -20.99 -2.36
CA GLY A 924 -7.34 -19.76 -1.58
C GLY A 924 -7.35 -20.04 -0.08
N PHE A 925 -6.62 -19.21 0.68
CA PHE A 925 -6.60 -19.19 2.14
C PHE A 925 -7.29 -17.90 2.60
N PRO A 926 -8.63 -17.89 2.73
CA PRO A 926 -9.36 -16.67 3.06
C PRO A 926 -9.06 -16.19 4.47
N GLY A 927 -9.05 -14.87 4.66
CA GLY A 927 -9.12 -14.29 6.00
C GLY A 927 -10.46 -14.53 6.69
N GLY A 928 -10.59 -14.03 7.90
CA GLY A 928 -11.84 -14.04 8.66
C GLY A 928 -12.17 -12.65 9.23
N SER A 929 -13.32 -12.52 9.90
CA SER A 929 -13.81 -11.24 10.43
C SER A 929 -12.92 -10.63 11.54
N SER A 930 -12.04 -11.45 12.11
CA SER A 930 -10.93 -11.03 12.97
C SER A 930 -9.86 -12.12 13.00
N VAL A 931 -8.66 -11.80 13.49
CA VAL A 931 -7.59 -12.78 13.71
C VAL A 931 -7.98 -13.88 14.72
N PHE A 932 -9.07 -13.73 15.48
CA PHE A 932 -9.58 -14.75 16.42
C PHE A 932 -10.73 -15.59 15.86
N SER A 933 -11.20 -15.33 14.64
CA SER A 933 -12.26 -16.13 14.02
C SER A 933 -11.72 -17.51 13.62
N THR A 934 -12.54 -18.56 13.73
CA THR A 934 -12.15 -19.88 13.25
C THR A 934 -11.97 -19.86 11.73
N ALA A 935 -10.86 -20.39 11.22
CA ALA A 935 -10.58 -20.45 9.80
C ALA A 935 -11.67 -21.25 9.05
N SER A 936 -11.98 -20.84 7.81
CA SER A 936 -12.87 -21.61 6.93
C SER A 936 -12.14 -22.70 6.10
N GLY A 937 -10.87 -22.95 6.42
CA GLY A 937 -10.03 -23.96 5.76
C GLY A 937 -9.45 -23.52 4.41
N LEU A 938 -8.71 -24.44 3.78
CA LEU A 938 -8.23 -24.30 2.40
C LEU A 938 -9.43 -24.37 1.44
N GLN A 939 -9.55 -23.43 0.51
CA GLN A 939 -10.65 -23.41 -0.46
C GLN A 939 -10.19 -23.73 -1.88
N ASN A 940 -10.78 -24.75 -2.50
CA ASN A 940 -10.61 -25.02 -3.93
C ASN A 940 -11.18 -23.86 -4.77
N LYS A 941 -10.37 -23.32 -5.70
CA LYS A 941 -10.77 -22.26 -6.64
C LYS A 941 -10.82 -22.73 -8.09
N GLY A 942 -10.64 -24.03 -8.31
CA GLY A 942 -10.69 -24.71 -9.61
C GLY A 942 -9.36 -24.73 -10.35
N VAL A 943 -9.40 -25.33 -11.54
CA VAL A 943 -8.26 -25.47 -12.45
C VAL A 943 -8.42 -24.52 -13.63
N ALA A 944 -7.37 -23.77 -13.93
CA ALA A 944 -7.29 -22.91 -15.11
C ALA A 944 -6.22 -23.40 -16.09
N SER A 945 -6.53 -23.36 -17.39
CA SER A 945 -5.61 -23.72 -18.47
C SER A 945 -4.88 -22.48 -19.01
N HIS A 946 -3.56 -22.47 -18.91
CA HIS A 946 -2.69 -21.38 -19.36
C HIS A 946 -1.82 -21.84 -20.53
N SER A 947 -2.00 -21.24 -21.71
CA SER A 947 -1.10 -21.42 -22.84
C SER A 947 0.25 -20.77 -22.53
N TYR A 948 1.34 -21.45 -22.87
CA TYR A 948 2.70 -21.02 -22.56
C TYR A 948 3.67 -21.28 -23.72
N SER A 949 4.74 -20.49 -23.81
CA SER A 949 5.74 -20.58 -24.87
C SER A 949 7.06 -19.96 -24.43
N GLY A 950 8.15 -20.22 -25.17
CA GLY A 950 9.47 -19.68 -24.80
C GLY A 950 9.99 -20.21 -23.45
N ASN A 951 9.57 -21.40 -23.04
CA ASN A 951 9.89 -22.05 -21.76
C ASN A 951 9.36 -21.35 -20.50
N SER A 952 8.33 -20.51 -20.64
CA SER A 952 7.80 -19.64 -19.59
C SER A 952 6.27 -19.53 -19.66
N VAL A 953 5.61 -19.45 -18.50
CA VAL A 953 4.17 -19.14 -18.37
C VAL A 953 3.99 -17.96 -17.44
N THR A 954 3.10 -17.03 -17.79
CA THR A 954 2.71 -15.91 -16.92
C THR A 954 1.19 -15.90 -16.74
N PHE A 955 0.72 -15.79 -15.51
CA PHE A 955 -0.71 -15.74 -15.18
C PHE A 955 -1.01 -14.69 -14.09
N PRO A 956 -2.23 -14.11 -14.08
CA PRO A 956 -2.63 -13.12 -13.09
C PRO A 956 -2.99 -13.76 -11.75
N VAL A 957 -2.74 -13.01 -10.68
CA VAL A 957 -3.27 -13.23 -9.33
C VAL A 957 -4.24 -12.08 -9.04
N TYR A 958 -5.52 -12.41 -8.87
CA TYR A 958 -6.58 -11.45 -8.60
C TYR A 958 -6.81 -11.31 -7.11
N GLN A 959 -6.25 -10.25 -6.51
CA GLN A 959 -6.34 -10.00 -5.08
C GLN A 959 -7.54 -9.08 -4.78
N THR A 960 -8.68 -9.67 -4.43
CA THR A 960 -9.94 -8.94 -4.20
C THR A 960 -10.10 -8.38 -2.79
N ASP A 961 -9.33 -8.88 -1.83
CA ASP A 961 -9.32 -8.45 -0.43
C ASP A 961 -7.88 -8.44 0.11
N THR A 962 -7.62 -7.79 1.25
CA THR A 962 -6.25 -7.63 1.80
C THR A 962 -5.74 -8.84 2.59
N SER A 963 -6.54 -9.91 2.72
CA SER A 963 -6.33 -11.01 3.66
C SER A 963 -6.06 -12.36 3.01
N THR A 964 -6.60 -12.64 1.83
CA THR A 964 -6.56 -13.97 1.20
C THR A 964 -5.18 -14.29 0.62
N ALA A 965 -4.56 -15.38 1.05
CA ALA A 965 -3.39 -15.96 0.38
C ALA A 965 -3.82 -16.93 -0.74
N TRP A 966 -2.90 -17.26 -1.64
CA TRP A 966 -3.15 -18.19 -2.74
C TRP A 966 -2.09 -19.28 -2.81
N ALA A 967 -2.46 -20.47 -3.27
CA ALA A 967 -1.50 -21.46 -3.74
C ALA A 967 -1.85 -21.94 -5.15
N PHE A 968 -0.81 -22.16 -5.96
CA PHE A 968 -0.92 -22.61 -7.34
C PHE A 968 -0.13 -23.91 -7.50
N GLU A 969 -0.78 -24.95 -8.01
CA GLU A 969 -0.18 -26.28 -8.18
C GLU A 969 -0.31 -26.78 -9.61
N PHE A 970 0.74 -27.42 -10.13
CA PHE A 970 0.71 -28.13 -11.41
C PHE A 970 1.71 -29.29 -11.43
N ARG A 971 1.48 -30.29 -12.28
CA ARG A 971 2.40 -31.43 -12.42
C ARG A 971 3.59 -31.08 -13.30
N ALA A 972 4.77 -31.49 -12.82
CA ALA A 972 5.97 -31.66 -13.64
C ALA A 972 5.70 -32.63 -14.81
N GLY A 973 6.40 -32.47 -15.91
CA GLY A 973 6.29 -33.35 -17.06
C GLY A 973 6.89 -34.73 -16.77
N SER A 974 6.30 -35.77 -17.34
CA SER A 974 6.78 -37.16 -17.24
C SER A 974 8.05 -37.35 -18.07
N GLY A 975 9.18 -36.87 -17.54
CA GLY A 975 10.51 -37.10 -18.10
C GLY A 975 10.76 -38.60 -18.29
N THR A 976 11.08 -38.99 -19.52
CA THR A 976 11.46 -40.37 -19.85
C THR A 976 12.72 -40.75 -19.06
N SER A 977 12.55 -41.63 -18.07
CA SER A 977 13.67 -42.23 -17.36
C SER A 977 14.61 -42.90 -18.37
N SER A 978 15.83 -42.39 -18.50
CA SER A 978 16.84 -42.98 -19.37
C SER A 978 17.33 -44.28 -18.75
N THR A 979 16.63 -45.37 -19.04
CA THR A 979 16.92 -46.71 -18.52
C THR A 979 18.29 -47.19 -19.00
N THR A 980 19.32 -46.93 -18.18
CA THR A 980 20.65 -47.48 -18.40
C THR A 980 20.61 -48.97 -18.04
N THR A 981 20.44 -49.80 -19.06
CA THR A 981 20.30 -51.26 -18.91
C THR A 981 21.59 -51.87 -18.34
N THR A 982 21.62 -52.13 -17.04
CA THR A 982 22.69 -52.91 -16.40
C THR A 982 22.07 -54.18 -15.82
N SER A 983 22.28 -55.29 -16.51
CA SER A 983 21.77 -56.60 -16.12
C SER A 983 22.52 -57.15 -14.89
N VAL A 984 21.79 -57.42 -13.80
CA VAL A 984 22.26 -58.30 -12.71
C VAL A 984 21.21 -59.38 -12.46
N SER A 985 21.69 -60.61 -12.26
CA SER A 985 20.87 -61.82 -12.28
C SER A 985 20.08 -62.04 -10.99
N SER A 986 18.94 -62.71 -11.12
CA SER A 986 18.05 -63.08 -10.04
C SER A 986 18.67 -64.12 -9.08
N THR A 987 18.55 -63.92 -7.77
CA THR A 987 18.40 -65.05 -6.84
C THR A 987 17.32 -64.71 -5.81
N THR A 988 16.35 -65.60 -5.66
CA THR A 988 15.09 -65.34 -4.92
C THR A 988 15.17 -65.88 -3.49
N SER A 989 14.77 -65.07 -2.52
CA SER A 989 14.29 -65.58 -1.22
C SER A 989 13.11 -64.73 -0.74
N THR A 990 11.91 -65.28 -0.85
CA THR A 990 10.67 -64.62 -0.47
C THR A 990 10.44 -64.63 1.04
N THR A 991 10.33 -63.44 1.64
CA THR A 991 9.51 -63.23 2.84
C THR A 991 8.47 -62.17 2.51
N SER A 992 7.20 -62.54 2.60
CA SER A 992 6.07 -61.70 2.25
C SER A 992 5.76 -60.68 3.34
N THR A 993 6.07 -59.42 3.09
CA THR A 993 5.36 -58.27 3.67
C THR A 993 4.65 -57.56 2.54
N SER A 994 3.33 -57.39 2.66
CA SER A 994 2.55 -56.59 1.71
C SER A 994 3.16 -55.18 1.62
N PRO A 995 3.22 -54.56 0.42
CA PRO A 995 3.50 -53.14 0.37
C PRO A 995 2.38 -52.42 1.14
N SER A 996 2.71 -51.54 2.08
CA SER A 996 1.69 -50.63 2.59
C SER A 996 1.21 -49.79 1.40
N ALA A 997 -0.10 -49.68 1.22
CA ALA A 997 -0.62 -48.69 0.30
C ALA A 997 -0.08 -47.32 0.76
N ALA A 998 0.60 -46.60 -0.13
CA ALA A 998 1.01 -45.24 0.19
C ALA A 998 -0.25 -44.43 0.45
N THR A 999 -0.30 -43.74 1.59
CA THR A 999 -1.39 -42.84 1.97
C THR A 999 -1.04 -41.42 1.57
N GLN A 1000 -2.03 -40.60 1.18
CA GLN A 1000 -1.84 -39.18 0.97
C GLN A 1000 -1.77 -38.39 2.29
N THR A 1001 -1.10 -37.25 2.28
CA THR A 1001 -1.11 -36.24 3.35
C THR A 1001 -2.38 -35.39 3.30
N HIS A 1002 -2.59 -34.55 4.33
CA HIS A 1002 -3.62 -33.52 4.35
C HIS A 1002 -3.57 -32.66 3.06
N TYR A 1003 -4.73 -32.32 2.53
CA TYR A 1003 -4.93 -31.64 1.23
C TYR A 1003 -4.36 -32.37 -0.01
N GLY A 1004 -3.85 -33.60 0.13
CA GLY A 1004 -3.39 -34.41 -0.99
C GLY A 1004 -4.54 -34.99 -1.83
N GLN A 1005 -4.38 -35.03 -3.16
CA GLN A 1005 -5.36 -35.70 -4.04
C GLN A 1005 -5.37 -37.20 -3.77
N CYS A 1006 -6.54 -37.74 -3.41
CA CYS A 1006 -6.77 -39.15 -3.08
C CYS A 1006 -7.76 -39.84 -4.05
N GLY A 1007 -8.26 -39.14 -5.07
CA GLY A 1007 -9.21 -39.70 -6.03
C GLY A 1007 -9.53 -38.78 -7.20
N GLY A 1008 -10.43 -39.25 -8.07
CA GLY A 1008 -10.85 -38.57 -9.30
C GLY A 1008 -10.60 -39.40 -10.56
N GLU A 1009 -11.37 -39.15 -11.62
CA GLU A 1009 -11.17 -39.76 -12.95
C GLU A 1009 -9.75 -39.50 -13.46
N GLY A 1010 -9.06 -40.57 -13.86
CA GLY A 1010 -7.66 -40.53 -14.31
C GLY A 1010 -6.61 -40.52 -13.20
N TRP A 1011 -7.00 -40.45 -11.91
CA TRP A 1011 -6.06 -40.57 -10.80
C TRP A 1011 -5.47 -41.98 -10.69
N THR A 1012 -4.15 -42.07 -10.48
CA THR A 1012 -3.40 -43.34 -10.37
C THR A 1012 -2.49 -43.41 -9.13
N GLY A 1013 -2.58 -42.41 -8.23
CA GLY A 1013 -1.81 -42.36 -6.99
C GLY A 1013 -2.54 -42.99 -5.79
N PRO A 1014 -2.09 -42.69 -4.55
CA PRO A 1014 -2.77 -43.06 -3.31
C PRO A 1014 -4.28 -42.83 -3.33
N THR A 1015 -5.06 -43.79 -2.82
CA THR A 1015 -6.53 -43.66 -2.66
C THR A 1015 -6.99 -43.74 -1.19
N GLN A 1016 -6.05 -43.60 -0.26
CA GLN A 1016 -6.29 -43.59 1.18
C GLN A 1016 -5.55 -42.39 1.76
N CYS A 1017 -6.17 -41.72 2.72
CA CYS A 1017 -5.58 -40.60 3.43
C CYS A 1017 -4.86 -41.08 4.69
N ALA A 1018 -3.80 -40.38 5.09
CA ALA A 1018 -3.17 -40.58 6.37
C ALA A 1018 -4.16 -40.16 7.47
N PRO A 1019 -4.36 -40.95 8.54
CA PRO A 1019 -5.20 -40.53 9.66
C PRO A 1019 -4.72 -39.19 10.26
N PRO A 1020 -5.62 -38.29 10.69
CA PRO A 1020 -7.07 -38.49 10.87
C PRO A 1020 -7.92 -38.30 9.59
N TYR A 1021 -7.31 -37.87 8.48
CA TYR A 1021 -8.01 -37.34 7.31
C TYR A 1021 -8.80 -38.40 6.53
N ALA A 1022 -9.88 -37.98 5.88
CA ALA A 1022 -10.75 -38.80 5.04
C ALA A 1022 -10.65 -38.36 3.57
N CYS A 1023 -10.84 -39.30 2.64
CA CYS A 1023 -10.85 -38.97 1.22
C CYS A 1023 -12.25 -38.48 0.81
N GLU A 1024 -12.41 -37.16 0.69
CA GLU A 1024 -13.67 -36.52 0.31
C GLU A 1024 -13.72 -36.23 -1.19
N SER A 1025 -14.85 -36.55 -1.82
CA SER A 1025 -15.05 -36.38 -3.27
C SER A 1025 -15.59 -34.98 -3.58
N GLU A 1026 -14.76 -34.09 -4.10
CA GLU A 1026 -15.20 -32.76 -4.50
C GLU A 1026 -15.89 -32.74 -5.88
N ASN A 1027 -15.33 -33.45 -6.87
CA ASN A 1027 -15.93 -33.58 -8.20
C ASN A 1027 -15.44 -34.85 -8.91
N THR A 1028 -16.00 -35.15 -10.09
CA THR A 1028 -15.68 -36.36 -10.86
C THR A 1028 -14.18 -36.58 -11.11
N TRP A 1029 -13.40 -35.50 -11.21
CA TRP A 1029 -11.96 -35.53 -11.54
C TRP A 1029 -11.05 -35.34 -10.32
N TYR A 1030 -11.60 -35.08 -9.12
CA TYR A 1030 -10.80 -34.75 -7.94
C TYR A 1030 -11.47 -35.16 -6.62
N SER A 1031 -10.70 -35.83 -5.77
CA SER A 1031 -11.03 -36.10 -4.37
C SER A 1031 -9.81 -35.78 -3.50
N GLN A 1032 -10.01 -35.24 -2.30
CA GLN A 1032 -8.95 -34.69 -1.44
C GLN A 1032 -8.97 -35.30 -0.05
N CYS A 1033 -7.81 -35.37 0.60
CA CYS A 1033 -7.72 -35.66 2.02
C CYS A 1033 -8.05 -34.42 2.85
N LEU A 1034 -9.16 -34.47 3.61
CA LEU A 1034 -9.65 -33.43 4.53
C LEU A 1034 -9.87 -34.00 5.94
#